data_AF-A0A495ZCM1-F1
#
_entry.id   AF-A0A495ZCM1-F1
#
_cell.length_a   1.000
_cell.length_b   1.000
_cell.length_c   1.000
_cell.angle_alpha   90.00
_cell.angle_beta   90.00
_cell.angle_gamma   90.00
#
_symmetry.space_group_name_H-M   'P 1'
#
loop_
_entity.id
_entity.type
_entity.pdbx_description
1 polymer ?
#
loop_
_entity_poly.entity_id
_entity_poly.type
_entity_poly.pdbx_seq_one_letter_code
_entity_poly.pdbx_strand_id
1 'polypeptide(L)'
;MQVKRVFLLITFLLSFFPPIFAQEVIQEPPIVRLIYFLPNDRVAQQDIDAKMDTLIKNVQQFYADEMERHGFGRKTFRFETDSTGKTVVHRVNGKFNDAHYHNPSSVVWEEIDEQFDTSKNKNIYLTALDISTERLDTQRCGSAYLGIGKYSYKKALIPASGVCFNLKVTAHELGHAFGLPHDFRNDAYMMSYGKEQVQLSHCTAEWLDVHPAFNLAQFSTDNPTTYDLLAAIVYPPNDIRLRFKITDADILHQARLLIRTNASDPTDGLKLHSCKSLNSESSTIEFIITELTTRREVFARLLGIDINGNSTQDFFSIWGDDLVLVDVDDDGVVDIDDTVPEILEKVSGDNQYDFPDAKLPAPFVVQVRDLNGSYVRQGVPVKFVVIEGGGKLNTITAITDAEGKAETTLTLGERPGTNTVEVSVTWIREAVTFNAVANPANIPDPNLRAAINSAFNRTAEYLIAPADMKALTRLVGENTNISDLTGLELALNLTELHLGNNTVSDITILAYLTKLTTLNLEGNTISDISPLERNTGLGRGDVVTLRNNPLNESALANISALQSRGVTVEFHYDDISGAVPKKTALLPNFPNPFDYEIGTTSIPYHLSNDAEVIITIFDTTGMVVRRLELEHQTAGYYTNRNRAAYWDGRNAQGERVASGIYFYTLTAGDFTSTRKMLIRK
;
A
#
# COMPACT_ATOMS: atom_id res chain seq x y z
N MET A 1 -71.82 37.97 35.25
CA MET A 1 -71.35 37.64 33.89
C MET A 1 -70.00 36.94 34.02
N GLN A 2 -69.90 35.70 33.50
CA GLN A 2 -68.71 34.94 33.03
C GLN A 2 -67.31 35.28 33.59
N VAL A 3 -66.39 34.38 33.95
CA VAL A 3 -66.21 32.91 33.95
C VAL A 3 -65.14 32.65 35.04
N LYS A 4 -65.30 31.55 35.79
CA LYS A 4 -64.49 31.16 36.95
C LYS A 4 -63.28 30.31 36.51
N ARG A 5 -62.07 30.64 37.01
CA ARG A 5 -61.26 29.87 37.99
C ARG A 5 -59.75 30.07 37.81
N VAL A 6 -59.13 30.53 38.88
CA VAL A 6 -57.74 30.27 39.28
C VAL A 6 -57.83 29.63 40.67
N PHE A 7 -57.12 28.53 40.92
CA PHE A 7 -56.21 28.36 42.07
C PHE A 7 -55.54 26.98 42.06
N LEU A 8 -54.26 27.03 42.42
CA LEU A 8 -53.23 25.98 42.51
C LEU A 8 -53.37 25.15 43.81
N LEU A 9 -53.07 23.83 43.80
CA LEU A 9 -52.14 23.14 44.73
C LEU A 9 -52.08 21.59 44.54
N ILE A 10 -50.90 21.11 44.09
CA ILE A 10 -49.97 20.08 44.65
C ILE A 10 -50.47 18.68 45.16
N THR A 11 -49.73 17.65 44.67
CA THR A 11 -49.34 16.30 45.21
C THR A 11 -50.13 14.99 44.96
N PHE A 12 -49.51 14.14 44.11
CA PHE A 12 -49.02 12.75 44.30
C PHE A 12 -49.90 11.47 44.17
N LEU A 13 -49.30 10.50 43.45
CA LEU A 13 -49.38 9.01 43.50
C LEU A 13 -50.33 8.21 42.56
N LEU A 14 -49.67 7.62 41.55
CA LEU A 14 -49.78 6.24 41.00
C LEU A 14 -51.10 5.73 40.36
N SER A 15 -51.06 5.52 39.04
CA SER A 15 -51.25 4.19 38.43
C SER A 15 -50.78 4.22 36.96
N PHE A 16 -49.70 3.47 36.69
CA PHE A 16 -49.25 3.10 35.36
C PHE A 16 -50.31 2.20 34.70
N PHE A 17 -50.95 2.67 33.64
CA PHE A 17 -51.42 1.79 32.58
C PHE A 17 -50.45 1.98 31.41
N PRO A 18 -49.70 0.95 30.98
CA PRO A 18 -48.95 1.06 29.74
C PRO A 18 -49.95 1.25 28.58
N PRO A 19 -49.61 2.03 27.55
CA PRO A 19 -50.41 2.10 26.35
C PRO A 19 -50.55 0.69 25.77
N ILE A 20 -51.77 0.38 25.31
CA ILE A 20 -52.08 -0.83 24.54
C ILE A 20 -51.09 -0.85 23.37
N PHE A 21 -50.10 -1.76 23.41
CA PHE A 21 -49.25 -2.03 22.26
C PHE A 21 -50.16 -2.43 21.10
N ALA A 22 -50.12 -1.65 20.02
CA ALA A 22 -50.61 -2.13 18.73
C ALA A 22 -49.82 -3.40 18.44
N GLN A 23 -50.53 -4.53 18.40
CA GLN A 23 -49.94 -5.83 18.12
C GLN A 23 -49.32 -5.74 16.71
N GLU A 24 -48.00 -5.87 16.60
CA GLU A 24 -47.30 -5.97 15.31
C GLU A 24 -47.94 -7.08 14.49
N VAL A 25 -48.55 -6.72 13.36
CA VAL A 25 -49.19 -7.69 12.48
C VAL A 25 -48.11 -8.23 11.55
N ILE A 26 -47.54 -9.38 11.87
CA ILE A 26 -46.63 -10.09 10.96
C ILE A 26 -47.44 -10.44 9.69
N GLN A 27 -47.15 -9.78 8.58
CA GLN A 27 -47.72 -10.15 7.29
C GLN A 27 -46.97 -11.37 6.74
N GLU A 28 -47.70 -12.40 6.30
CA GLU A 28 -47.03 -13.52 5.62
C GLU A 28 -46.28 -13.01 4.37
N PRO A 29 -45.04 -13.43 4.12
CA PRO A 29 -44.29 -12.94 2.97
C PRO A 29 -44.89 -13.48 1.66
N PRO A 30 -44.80 -12.72 0.55
CA PRO A 30 -45.35 -13.15 -0.74
C PRO A 30 -44.70 -14.45 -1.22
N ILE A 31 -45.49 -15.29 -1.87
CA ILE A 31 -45.02 -16.52 -2.54
C ILE A 31 -45.24 -16.42 -4.04
N VAL A 32 -44.41 -17.14 -4.81
CA VAL A 32 -44.61 -17.34 -6.24
C VAL A 32 -45.63 -18.47 -6.46
N ARG A 33 -46.71 -18.17 -7.17
CA ARG A 33 -47.73 -19.13 -7.61
C ARG A 33 -47.54 -19.43 -9.09
N LEU A 34 -47.57 -20.72 -9.42
CA LEU A 34 -47.43 -21.17 -10.80
C LEU A 34 -48.81 -21.34 -11.43
N ILE A 35 -49.01 -20.78 -12.62
CA ILE A 35 -50.23 -20.92 -13.40
C ILE A 35 -49.87 -21.56 -14.74
N TYR A 36 -50.60 -22.61 -15.12
CA TYR A 36 -50.65 -23.09 -16.49
C TYR A 36 -51.97 -22.64 -17.13
N PHE A 37 -51.84 -21.80 -18.15
CA PHE A 37 -52.97 -21.25 -18.89
C PHE A 37 -53.15 -22.00 -20.22
N LEU A 38 -54.34 -22.55 -20.43
CA LEU A 38 -54.67 -23.39 -21.59
C LEU A 38 -55.83 -22.79 -22.40
N PRO A 39 -55.60 -22.31 -23.63
CA PRO A 39 -56.66 -21.93 -24.57
C PRO A 39 -57.69 -23.05 -24.80
N ASN A 40 -58.95 -22.68 -25.08
CA ASN A 40 -60.09 -23.61 -25.05
C ASN A 40 -60.07 -24.72 -26.13
N ASP A 41 -59.27 -24.54 -27.18
CA ASP A 41 -59.15 -25.44 -28.34
C ASP A 41 -57.86 -26.25 -28.33
N ARG A 42 -57.03 -26.10 -27.29
CA ARG A 42 -55.77 -26.84 -27.14
C ARG A 42 -55.92 -28.01 -26.18
N VAL A 43 -55.09 -29.03 -26.42
CA VAL A 43 -54.93 -30.16 -25.51
C VAL A 43 -53.77 -29.84 -24.56
N ALA A 44 -54.00 -30.03 -23.26
CA ALA A 44 -52.96 -29.81 -22.25
C ALA A 44 -51.71 -30.64 -22.56
N GLN A 45 -50.53 -30.01 -22.44
CA GLN A 45 -49.26 -30.69 -22.62
C GLN A 45 -49.06 -31.82 -21.61
N GLN A 46 -48.55 -32.96 -22.10
CA GLN A 46 -48.12 -34.04 -21.24
C GLN A 46 -46.96 -33.58 -20.34
N ASP A 47 -47.01 -34.00 -19.06
CA ASP A 47 -46.00 -33.74 -18.04
C ASP A 47 -45.68 -32.27 -17.73
N ILE A 48 -46.55 -31.34 -18.13
CA ILE A 48 -46.31 -29.90 -17.91
C ILE A 48 -46.09 -29.53 -16.44
N ASP A 49 -46.76 -30.20 -15.50
CA ASP A 49 -46.55 -29.94 -14.07
C ASP A 49 -45.12 -30.31 -13.64
N ALA A 50 -44.57 -31.41 -14.16
CA ALA A 50 -43.19 -31.81 -13.89
C ALA A 50 -42.16 -30.88 -14.56
N LYS A 51 -42.47 -30.39 -15.77
CA LYS A 51 -41.65 -29.40 -16.48
C LYS A 51 -41.61 -28.07 -15.70
N MET A 52 -42.76 -27.59 -15.23
CA MET A 52 -42.86 -26.36 -14.43
C MET A 52 -42.19 -26.51 -13.05
N ASP A 53 -42.34 -27.66 -12.39
CA ASP A 53 -41.63 -28.00 -11.14
C ASP A 53 -40.11 -27.91 -11.31
N THR A 54 -39.58 -28.53 -12.37
CA THR A 54 -38.15 -28.50 -12.68
C THR A 54 -37.68 -27.07 -12.97
N LEU A 55 -38.45 -26.33 -13.78
CA LEU A 55 -38.11 -24.98 -14.18
C LEU A 55 -38.07 -24.01 -12.99
N ILE A 56 -39.11 -23.99 -12.14
CA ILE A 56 -39.15 -23.08 -10.99
C ILE A 56 -38.03 -23.38 -10.00
N LYS A 57 -37.70 -24.67 -9.78
CA LYS A 57 -36.59 -25.07 -8.89
C LYS A 57 -35.25 -24.63 -9.45
N ASN A 58 -35.03 -24.74 -10.76
CA ASN A 58 -33.81 -24.24 -11.39
C ASN A 58 -33.70 -22.71 -11.28
N VAL A 59 -34.80 -21.97 -11.43
CA VAL A 59 -34.82 -20.51 -11.25
C VAL A 59 -34.56 -20.15 -9.79
N GLN A 60 -35.21 -20.85 -8.84
CA GLN A 60 -34.99 -20.66 -7.41
C GLN A 60 -33.52 -20.91 -7.03
N GLN A 61 -32.91 -21.95 -7.60
CA GLN A 61 -31.51 -22.32 -7.42
C GLN A 61 -30.58 -21.22 -7.95
N PHE A 62 -30.82 -20.72 -9.17
CA PHE A 62 -30.07 -19.61 -9.75
C PHE A 62 -30.06 -18.38 -8.83
N TYR A 63 -31.23 -17.94 -8.35
CA TYR A 63 -31.31 -16.78 -7.45
C TYR A 63 -30.59 -17.06 -6.11
N ALA A 64 -30.67 -18.27 -5.57
CA ALA A 64 -29.97 -18.64 -4.34
C ALA A 64 -28.44 -18.57 -4.50
N ASP A 65 -27.92 -19.11 -5.61
CA ASP A 65 -26.50 -19.10 -5.93
C ASP A 65 -25.97 -17.67 -6.13
N GLU A 66 -26.74 -16.83 -6.82
CA GLU A 66 -26.34 -15.44 -7.07
C GLU A 66 -26.38 -14.57 -5.81
N MET A 67 -27.36 -14.76 -4.93
CA MET A 67 -27.39 -14.08 -3.63
C MET A 67 -26.18 -14.47 -2.76
N GLU A 68 -25.80 -15.75 -2.74
CA GLU A 68 -24.61 -16.22 -2.03
C GLU A 68 -23.32 -15.67 -2.66
N ARG A 69 -23.21 -15.69 -3.99
CA ARG A 69 -22.05 -15.16 -4.73
C ARG A 69 -21.78 -13.68 -4.45
N HIS A 70 -22.85 -12.91 -4.21
CA HIS A 70 -22.75 -11.49 -3.87
C HIS A 70 -22.59 -11.20 -2.37
N GLY A 71 -22.54 -12.22 -1.51
CA GLY A 71 -22.28 -12.07 -0.08
C GLY A 71 -23.51 -11.82 0.79
N PHE A 72 -24.72 -11.95 0.26
CA PHE A 72 -25.99 -11.72 0.99
C PHE A 72 -26.55 -12.99 1.65
N GLY A 73 -25.72 -14.04 1.71
CA GLY A 73 -26.13 -15.37 2.16
C GLY A 73 -26.98 -16.12 1.13
N ARG A 74 -27.08 -17.44 1.31
CA ARG A 74 -27.82 -18.32 0.42
C ARG A 74 -29.31 -18.23 0.68
N LYS A 75 -29.99 -17.29 0.02
CA LYS A 75 -31.44 -17.08 0.10
C LYS A 75 -32.09 -16.86 -1.25
N THR A 76 -33.36 -17.19 -1.34
CA THR A 76 -34.13 -17.16 -2.59
C THR A 76 -35.62 -17.03 -2.29
N PHE A 77 -36.41 -16.75 -3.32
CA PHE A 77 -37.86 -16.64 -3.19
C PHE A 77 -38.51 -17.99 -2.86
N ARG A 78 -39.70 -17.94 -2.26
CA ARG A 78 -40.56 -19.12 -2.04
C ARG A 78 -41.57 -19.27 -3.17
N PHE A 79 -41.94 -20.50 -3.50
CA PHE A 79 -43.08 -20.81 -4.37
C PHE A 79 -44.04 -21.79 -3.70
N GLU A 80 -45.28 -21.83 -4.16
CA GLU A 80 -46.35 -22.61 -3.54
C GLU A 80 -46.14 -24.12 -3.70
N THR A 81 -46.13 -24.84 -2.58
CA THR A 81 -46.09 -26.30 -2.52
C THR A 81 -47.25 -26.82 -1.69
N ASP A 82 -47.69 -28.05 -1.96
CA ASP A 82 -48.67 -28.73 -1.12
C ASP A 82 -48.06 -29.21 0.21
N SER A 83 -48.85 -29.86 1.04
CA SER A 83 -48.42 -30.38 2.35
C SER A 83 -47.34 -31.47 2.26
N THR A 84 -47.09 -32.03 1.07
CA THR A 84 -46.04 -33.02 0.81
C THR A 84 -44.76 -32.38 0.25
N GLY A 85 -44.76 -31.06 0.02
CA GLY A 85 -43.67 -30.33 -0.60
C GLY A 85 -43.65 -30.43 -2.13
N LYS A 86 -44.71 -30.95 -2.77
CA LYS A 86 -44.84 -30.98 -4.22
C LYS A 86 -45.29 -29.62 -4.73
N THR A 87 -44.68 -29.13 -5.81
CA THR A 87 -45.06 -27.87 -6.46
C THR A 87 -46.54 -27.86 -6.86
N VAL A 88 -47.24 -26.78 -6.52
CA VAL A 88 -48.63 -26.55 -6.93
C VAL A 88 -48.64 -25.76 -8.24
N VAL A 89 -49.22 -26.35 -9.28
CA VAL A 89 -49.49 -25.69 -10.57
C VAL A 89 -50.98 -25.51 -10.72
N HIS A 90 -51.42 -24.25 -10.70
CA HIS A 90 -52.82 -23.88 -10.88
C HIS A 90 -53.19 -23.93 -12.36
N ARG A 91 -54.40 -24.40 -12.69
CA ARG A 91 -54.89 -24.51 -14.07
C ARG A 91 -55.89 -23.40 -14.35
N VAL A 92 -55.68 -22.66 -15.43
CA VAL A 92 -56.66 -21.69 -15.95
C VAL A 92 -57.01 -22.11 -17.37
N ASN A 93 -58.28 -22.43 -17.60
CA ASN A 93 -58.80 -22.71 -18.93
C ASN A 93 -59.25 -21.39 -19.54
N GLY A 94 -58.59 -20.98 -20.61
CA GLY A 94 -58.89 -19.76 -21.32
C GLY A 94 -60.28 -19.80 -21.96
N LYS A 95 -60.96 -18.67 -22.06
CA LYS A 95 -62.30 -18.57 -22.66
C LYS A 95 -62.28 -18.62 -24.18
N PHE A 96 -61.19 -18.15 -24.79
CA PHE A 96 -61.00 -18.07 -26.24
C PHE A 96 -60.05 -19.16 -26.77
N ASN A 97 -59.95 -19.22 -28.10
CA ASN A 97 -59.06 -20.13 -28.81
C ASN A 97 -57.61 -19.65 -28.82
N ASP A 98 -56.68 -20.53 -29.19
CA ASP A 98 -55.23 -20.29 -29.25
C ASP A 98 -54.84 -18.99 -29.97
N ALA A 99 -55.43 -18.74 -31.15
CA ALA A 99 -55.14 -17.57 -31.97
C ALA A 99 -55.45 -16.24 -31.27
N HIS A 100 -56.45 -16.22 -30.38
CA HIS A 100 -56.80 -15.02 -29.61
C HIS A 100 -55.65 -14.55 -28.70
N TYR A 101 -54.83 -15.49 -28.22
CA TYR A 101 -53.75 -15.22 -27.28
C TYR A 101 -52.38 -15.04 -27.96
N HIS A 102 -52.32 -14.87 -29.28
CA HIS A 102 -51.04 -14.62 -29.96
C HIS A 102 -50.46 -13.24 -29.60
N ASN A 103 -51.28 -12.29 -29.15
CA ASN A 103 -50.85 -11.04 -28.50
C ASN A 103 -51.50 -10.90 -27.09
N PRO A 104 -51.02 -11.68 -26.10
CA PRO A 104 -51.86 -12.11 -24.97
C PRO A 104 -51.92 -11.17 -23.77
N SER A 105 -51.04 -10.17 -23.67
CA SER A 105 -50.59 -9.72 -22.34
C SER A 105 -51.70 -9.15 -21.46
N SER A 106 -52.65 -8.35 -21.96
CA SER A 106 -53.76 -7.85 -21.14
C SER A 106 -54.84 -8.91 -20.93
N VAL A 107 -55.19 -9.66 -21.98
CA VAL A 107 -56.33 -10.59 -21.98
C VAL A 107 -56.10 -11.79 -21.06
N VAL A 108 -54.88 -12.35 -21.04
CA VAL A 108 -54.55 -13.49 -20.17
C VAL A 108 -54.64 -13.11 -18.69
N TRP A 109 -54.19 -11.91 -18.33
CA TRP A 109 -54.27 -11.46 -16.94
C TRP A 109 -55.70 -11.14 -16.50
N GLU A 110 -56.54 -10.60 -17.39
CA GLU A 110 -57.97 -10.39 -17.11
C GLU A 110 -58.66 -11.71 -16.71
N GLU A 111 -58.40 -12.79 -17.44
CA GLU A 111 -58.99 -14.11 -17.15
C GLU A 111 -58.40 -14.78 -15.90
N ILE A 112 -57.10 -14.59 -15.64
CA ILE A 112 -56.47 -15.06 -14.39
C ILE A 112 -57.03 -14.31 -13.18
N ASP A 113 -57.29 -13.00 -13.33
CA ASP A 113 -57.79 -12.15 -12.25
C ASP A 113 -59.20 -12.55 -11.78
N GLU A 114 -60.00 -13.18 -12.64
CA GLU A 114 -61.30 -13.74 -12.26
C GLU A 114 -61.18 -14.87 -11.22
N GLN A 115 -60.04 -15.58 -11.16
CA GLN A 115 -59.82 -16.69 -10.23
C GLN A 115 -58.92 -16.33 -9.05
N PHE A 116 -57.91 -15.47 -9.27
CA PHE A 116 -56.85 -15.25 -8.29
C PHE A 116 -56.83 -13.85 -7.68
N ASP A 117 -57.63 -12.90 -8.20
CA ASP A 117 -57.66 -11.48 -7.82
C ASP A 117 -56.24 -10.93 -7.56
N THR A 118 -55.38 -11.06 -8.56
CA THR A 118 -53.94 -10.79 -8.43
C THR A 118 -53.66 -9.30 -8.14
N SER A 119 -54.65 -8.42 -8.40
CA SER A 119 -54.59 -7.00 -8.08
C SER A 119 -54.62 -6.69 -6.58
N LYS A 120 -55.31 -7.52 -5.78
CA LYS A 120 -55.44 -7.37 -4.33
C LYS A 120 -54.53 -8.32 -3.56
N ASN A 121 -54.00 -9.33 -4.22
CA ASN A 121 -53.12 -10.32 -3.62
C ASN A 121 -51.68 -9.80 -3.47
N LYS A 122 -51.01 -10.20 -2.39
CA LYS A 122 -49.59 -9.91 -2.18
C LYS A 122 -48.66 -10.80 -3.00
N ASN A 123 -49.13 -11.99 -3.41
CA ASN A 123 -48.36 -13.02 -4.09
C ASN A 123 -47.89 -12.62 -5.49
N ILE A 124 -46.89 -13.35 -5.97
CA ILE A 124 -46.26 -13.21 -7.28
C ILE A 124 -46.73 -14.37 -8.16
N TYR A 125 -46.95 -14.13 -9.44
CA TYR A 125 -47.54 -15.09 -10.36
C TYR A 125 -46.62 -15.32 -11.56
N LEU A 126 -46.22 -16.58 -11.76
CA LEU A 126 -45.54 -17.04 -12.96
C LEU A 126 -46.52 -17.88 -13.79
N THR A 127 -46.91 -17.34 -14.93
CA THR A 127 -47.86 -17.98 -15.84
C THR A 127 -47.14 -18.56 -17.05
N ALA A 128 -47.27 -19.87 -17.26
CA ALA A 128 -46.92 -20.57 -18.47
C ALA A 128 -48.16 -20.67 -19.39
N LEU A 129 -48.14 -19.96 -20.50
CA LEU A 129 -49.22 -19.90 -21.49
C LEU A 129 -48.97 -20.93 -22.61
N ASP A 130 -49.88 -21.88 -22.77
CA ASP A 130 -49.81 -22.88 -23.84
C ASP A 130 -50.32 -22.30 -25.16
N ILE A 131 -49.41 -21.85 -26.02
CA ILE A 131 -49.72 -21.21 -27.31
C ILE A 131 -48.96 -21.86 -28.46
N SER A 132 -49.58 -21.95 -29.63
CA SER A 132 -49.04 -22.63 -30.81
C SER A 132 -47.80 -21.96 -31.37
N THR A 133 -47.65 -20.64 -31.18
CA THR A 133 -46.52 -19.86 -31.67
C THR A 133 -45.25 -20.07 -30.85
N GLU A 134 -45.36 -20.66 -29.65
CA GLU A 134 -44.27 -20.79 -28.66
C GLU A 134 -43.56 -19.47 -28.32
N ARG A 135 -44.19 -18.34 -28.67
CA ARG A 135 -43.70 -16.96 -28.53
C ARG A 135 -44.88 -16.02 -28.31
N LEU A 136 -44.69 -15.05 -27.44
CA LEU A 136 -45.63 -13.94 -27.23
C LEU A 136 -45.43 -12.93 -28.37
N ASP A 137 -46.52 -12.49 -29.01
CA ASP A 137 -46.52 -11.50 -30.11
C ASP A 137 -45.58 -11.86 -31.27
N THR A 138 -45.49 -13.15 -31.62
CA THR A 138 -44.68 -13.76 -32.71
C THR A 138 -43.15 -13.62 -32.61
N GLN A 139 -42.61 -12.76 -31.73
CA GLN A 139 -41.16 -12.52 -31.61
C GLN A 139 -40.62 -12.58 -30.18
N ARG A 140 -41.44 -12.35 -29.14
CA ARG A 140 -40.97 -12.24 -27.74
C ARG A 140 -41.07 -13.56 -26.99
N CYS A 141 -40.13 -13.81 -26.09
CA CYS A 141 -40.12 -15.01 -25.25
C CYS A 141 -40.76 -14.83 -23.87
N GLY A 142 -41.12 -13.61 -23.50
CA GLY A 142 -41.68 -13.30 -22.20
C GLY A 142 -42.32 -11.93 -22.18
N SER A 143 -43.17 -11.72 -21.18
CA SER A 143 -43.79 -10.43 -20.90
C SER A 143 -44.03 -10.32 -19.40
N ALA A 144 -43.40 -9.32 -18.79
CA ALA A 144 -43.70 -8.90 -17.43
C ALA A 144 -44.08 -7.42 -17.42
N TYR A 145 -44.98 -7.05 -16.50
CA TYR A 145 -45.37 -5.66 -16.31
C TYR A 145 -44.43 -5.01 -15.29
N LEU A 146 -43.70 -3.98 -15.71
CA LEU A 146 -43.09 -2.99 -14.83
C LEU A 146 -44.07 -1.82 -14.63
N GLY A 147 -45.24 -2.07 -14.03
CA GLY A 147 -46.25 -1.01 -13.93
C GLY A 147 -45.91 0.04 -12.85
N ILE A 148 -46.70 1.10 -12.77
CA ILE A 148 -46.50 2.23 -11.85
C ILE A 148 -47.50 2.07 -10.67
N GLY A 149 -47.02 1.84 -9.45
CA GLY A 149 -47.84 1.78 -8.22
C GLY A 149 -47.53 0.63 -7.25
N LYS A 150 -48.16 0.63 -6.07
CA LYS A 150 -47.89 -0.30 -4.93
C LYS A 150 -48.20 -1.79 -5.22
N TYR A 151 -48.78 -2.12 -6.38
CA TYR A 151 -49.26 -3.47 -6.72
C TYR A 151 -48.83 -3.97 -8.12
N SER A 152 -47.93 -3.27 -8.81
CA SER A 152 -47.75 -3.43 -10.26
C SER A 152 -46.60 -4.33 -10.72
N TYR A 153 -45.86 -4.98 -9.82
CA TYR A 153 -44.66 -5.79 -10.14
C TYR A 153 -44.80 -7.25 -9.71
N LYS A 154 -45.85 -7.98 -10.10
CA LYS A 154 -46.12 -9.33 -9.54
C LYS A 154 -46.48 -10.38 -10.58
N LYS A 155 -46.31 -10.06 -11.86
CA LYS A 155 -46.87 -10.81 -12.98
C LYS A 155 -45.78 -11.11 -13.99
N ALA A 156 -45.48 -12.38 -14.19
CA ALA A 156 -44.55 -12.89 -15.20
C ALA A 156 -45.28 -13.86 -16.14
N LEU A 157 -45.20 -13.64 -17.45
CA LEU A 157 -45.82 -14.48 -18.47
C LEU A 157 -44.75 -15.05 -19.40
N ILE A 158 -44.74 -16.36 -19.58
CA ILE A 158 -43.85 -17.08 -20.50
C ILE A 158 -44.66 -18.09 -21.34
N PRO A 159 -44.24 -18.43 -22.56
CA PRO A 159 -44.78 -19.57 -23.30
C PRO A 159 -44.53 -20.88 -22.55
N ALA A 160 -45.45 -21.84 -22.60
CA ALA A 160 -45.34 -23.13 -21.93
C ALA A 160 -44.51 -24.19 -22.69
N SER A 161 -43.91 -23.84 -23.83
CA SER A 161 -43.08 -24.73 -24.64
C SER A 161 -42.07 -23.96 -25.50
N GLY A 162 -41.33 -24.69 -26.34
CA GLY A 162 -40.37 -24.13 -27.28
C GLY A 162 -39.11 -23.55 -26.64
N VAL A 163 -38.38 -22.75 -27.41
CA VAL A 163 -37.12 -22.12 -26.98
C VAL A 163 -37.30 -21.09 -25.87
N CYS A 164 -38.51 -20.62 -25.61
CA CYS A 164 -38.80 -19.60 -24.61
C CYS A 164 -39.08 -20.19 -23.21
N PHE A 165 -39.40 -21.48 -23.11
CA PHE A 165 -39.62 -22.16 -21.83
C PHE A 165 -38.30 -22.67 -21.25
N ASN A 166 -37.50 -21.77 -20.68
CA ASN A 166 -36.18 -22.08 -20.13
C ASN A 166 -35.82 -21.20 -18.91
N LEU A 167 -34.72 -21.54 -18.24
CA LEU A 167 -34.20 -20.83 -17.06
C LEU A 167 -34.02 -19.33 -17.29
N LYS A 168 -33.33 -18.95 -18.37
CA LYS A 168 -32.92 -17.57 -18.69
C LYS A 168 -34.14 -16.65 -18.81
N VAL A 169 -35.09 -17.04 -19.65
CA VAL A 169 -36.33 -16.28 -19.87
C VAL A 169 -37.14 -16.21 -18.58
N THR A 170 -37.30 -17.34 -17.90
CA THR A 170 -38.13 -17.41 -16.69
C THR A 170 -37.53 -16.59 -15.55
N ALA A 171 -36.22 -16.65 -15.34
CA ALA A 171 -35.53 -15.87 -14.31
C ALA A 171 -35.58 -14.37 -14.61
N HIS A 172 -35.49 -13.96 -15.88
CA HIS A 172 -35.63 -12.56 -16.32
C HIS A 172 -37.04 -12.02 -16.05
N GLU A 173 -38.09 -12.70 -16.55
CA GLU A 173 -39.47 -12.24 -16.38
C GLU A 173 -39.90 -12.26 -14.91
N LEU A 174 -39.46 -13.27 -14.14
CA LEU A 174 -39.71 -13.32 -12.70
C LEU A 174 -38.93 -12.22 -11.96
N GLY A 175 -37.76 -11.81 -12.47
CA GLY A 175 -37.00 -10.67 -11.96
C GLY A 175 -37.79 -9.37 -12.04
N HIS A 176 -38.48 -9.11 -13.16
CA HIS A 176 -39.41 -7.98 -13.25
C HIS A 176 -40.56 -8.08 -12.24
N ALA A 177 -41.05 -9.29 -11.96
CA ALA A 177 -42.02 -9.56 -10.91
C ALA A 177 -41.44 -9.49 -9.47
N PHE A 178 -40.14 -9.24 -9.33
CA PHE A 178 -39.48 -8.80 -8.09
C PHE A 178 -39.14 -7.31 -8.10
N GLY A 179 -39.68 -6.55 -9.06
CA GLY A 179 -39.42 -5.11 -9.20
C GLY A 179 -38.04 -4.78 -9.78
N LEU A 180 -37.37 -5.73 -10.42
CA LEU A 180 -36.07 -5.49 -11.03
C LEU A 180 -36.24 -4.83 -12.41
N PRO A 181 -35.67 -3.65 -12.65
CA PRO A 181 -35.65 -3.03 -13.97
C PRO A 181 -34.65 -3.74 -14.89
N HIS A 182 -34.68 -3.40 -16.18
CA HIS A 182 -33.61 -3.80 -17.09
C HIS A 182 -32.26 -3.24 -16.63
N ASP A 183 -31.20 -4.02 -16.84
CA ASP A 183 -29.83 -3.67 -16.50
C ASP A 183 -28.90 -4.00 -17.67
N PHE A 184 -28.71 -3.02 -18.57
CA PHE A 184 -27.90 -3.16 -19.78
C PHE A 184 -26.42 -2.79 -19.58
N ARG A 185 -25.98 -2.59 -18.33
CA ARG A 185 -24.58 -2.22 -18.02
C ARG A 185 -23.62 -3.37 -18.29
N ASN A 186 -24.13 -4.59 -18.38
CA ASN A 186 -23.35 -5.76 -18.75
C ASN A 186 -24.27 -6.83 -19.39
N ASP A 187 -23.89 -7.34 -20.56
CA ASP A 187 -24.60 -8.40 -21.28
C ASP A 187 -24.72 -9.73 -20.51
N ALA A 188 -23.87 -9.94 -19.50
CA ALA A 188 -23.94 -11.10 -18.63
C ALA A 188 -25.03 -10.97 -17.55
N TYR A 189 -25.59 -9.78 -17.31
CA TYR A 189 -26.63 -9.61 -16.30
C TYR A 189 -27.96 -10.23 -16.73
N MET A 190 -28.65 -10.89 -15.79
CA MET A 190 -29.92 -11.57 -16.02
C MET A 190 -30.99 -10.60 -16.54
N MET A 191 -31.01 -9.37 -16.00
CA MET A 191 -31.93 -8.32 -16.42
C MET A 191 -31.44 -7.54 -17.67
N SER A 192 -30.39 -8.00 -18.36
CA SER A 192 -30.01 -7.49 -19.68
C SER A 192 -30.77 -8.23 -20.80
N TYR A 193 -30.37 -8.07 -22.07
CA TYR A 193 -30.75 -8.99 -23.16
C TYR A 193 -29.52 -9.63 -23.84
N GLY A 194 -28.39 -9.65 -23.15
CA GLY A 194 -27.16 -10.21 -23.69
C GLY A 194 -27.23 -11.72 -23.95
N LYS A 195 -26.27 -12.23 -24.71
CA LYS A 195 -26.25 -13.67 -25.07
C LYS A 195 -26.04 -14.56 -23.85
N GLU A 196 -25.26 -14.11 -22.87
CA GLU A 196 -24.91 -14.87 -21.67
C GLU A 196 -26.05 -14.88 -20.63
N GLN A 197 -26.49 -13.72 -20.10
CA GLN A 197 -27.47 -13.59 -18.99
C GLN A 197 -27.31 -14.67 -17.89
N VAL A 198 -26.11 -14.77 -17.32
CA VAL A 198 -25.72 -15.84 -16.39
C VAL A 198 -25.60 -15.38 -14.93
N GLN A 199 -25.82 -14.09 -14.63
CA GLN A 199 -25.60 -13.56 -13.28
C GLN A 199 -26.50 -12.38 -12.93
N LEU A 200 -26.71 -12.11 -11.64
CA LEU A 200 -27.26 -10.84 -11.16
C LEU A 200 -26.18 -9.76 -11.14
N SER A 201 -26.59 -8.49 -11.19
CA SER A 201 -25.70 -7.38 -10.83
C SER A 201 -25.69 -7.22 -9.31
N HIS A 202 -24.62 -6.64 -8.77
CA HIS A 202 -24.55 -6.37 -7.32
C HIS A 202 -25.72 -5.50 -6.85
N CYS A 203 -26.08 -4.45 -7.63
CA CYS A 203 -27.26 -3.64 -7.36
C CYS A 203 -28.54 -4.48 -7.23
N THR A 204 -28.70 -5.46 -8.11
CA THR A 204 -29.85 -6.38 -8.12
C THR A 204 -29.86 -7.28 -6.90
N ALA A 205 -28.74 -7.94 -6.60
CA ALA A 205 -28.63 -8.82 -5.43
C ALA A 205 -28.88 -8.05 -4.12
N GLU A 206 -28.29 -6.87 -3.95
CA GLU A 206 -28.46 -6.04 -2.75
C GLU A 206 -29.91 -5.59 -2.52
N TRP A 207 -30.68 -5.37 -3.57
CA TRP A 207 -32.11 -5.05 -3.42
C TRP A 207 -32.95 -6.25 -3.03
N LEU A 208 -32.63 -7.42 -3.60
CA LEU A 208 -33.27 -8.68 -3.22
C LEU A 208 -32.91 -9.08 -1.78
N ASP A 209 -31.80 -8.56 -1.24
CA ASP A 209 -31.37 -8.79 0.14
C ASP A 209 -32.46 -8.43 1.15
N VAL A 210 -33.16 -7.32 0.93
CA VAL A 210 -34.25 -6.86 1.81
C VAL A 210 -35.64 -7.07 1.19
N HIS A 211 -35.71 -7.48 -0.08
CA HIS A 211 -37.00 -7.66 -0.77
C HIS A 211 -37.90 -8.71 -0.07
N PRO A 212 -39.21 -8.43 0.12
CA PRO A 212 -40.12 -9.30 0.87
C PRO A 212 -40.23 -10.74 0.39
N ALA A 213 -40.09 -10.98 -0.91
CA ALA A 213 -40.17 -12.35 -1.46
C ALA A 213 -39.01 -13.26 -1.02
N PHE A 214 -37.87 -12.68 -0.62
CA PHE A 214 -36.64 -13.38 -0.26
C PHE A 214 -36.42 -13.47 1.26
N ASN A 215 -37.32 -12.87 2.06
CA ASN A 215 -37.18 -12.74 3.51
C ASN A 215 -38.47 -13.14 4.25
N LEU A 216 -38.33 -13.62 5.48
CA LEU A 216 -39.44 -14.22 6.25
C LEU A 216 -40.19 -13.24 7.16
N ALA A 217 -39.64 -12.06 7.44
CA ALA A 217 -40.21 -11.07 8.33
C ALA A 217 -40.57 -9.80 7.56
N GLN A 218 -41.79 -9.30 7.76
CA GLN A 218 -42.23 -7.97 7.31
C GLN A 218 -42.89 -7.23 8.47
N PHE A 219 -42.46 -6.00 8.73
CA PHE A 219 -43.09 -5.10 9.69
C PHE A 219 -44.30 -4.40 9.03
N SER A 220 -45.42 -4.27 9.76
CA SER A 220 -46.71 -3.81 9.19
C SER A 220 -46.86 -2.30 9.03
N THR A 221 -45.96 -1.52 9.63
CA THR A 221 -45.96 -0.05 9.59
C THR A 221 -44.70 0.40 8.87
N ASP A 222 -44.87 1.25 7.87
CA ASP A 222 -43.84 1.64 6.92
C ASP A 222 -44.08 3.11 6.54
N ASN A 223 -43.03 3.93 6.67
CA ASN A 223 -43.05 5.32 6.26
C ASN A 223 -42.48 5.43 4.84
N PRO A 224 -43.19 6.05 3.89
CA PRO A 224 -42.69 6.12 2.53
C PRO A 224 -41.41 6.97 2.46
N THR A 225 -40.42 6.49 1.73
CA THR A 225 -39.24 7.29 1.38
C THR A 225 -39.64 8.58 0.67
N THR A 226 -38.95 9.67 1.01
CA THR A 226 -39.09 10.99 0.38
C THR A 226 -37.82 11.35 -0.38
N TYR A 227 -37.98 12.11 -1.47
CA TYR A 227 -36.90 12.46 -2.39
C TYR A 227 -36.94 13.97 -2.70
N ASP A 228 -35.82 14.65 -2.52
CA ASP A 228 -35.64 16.04 -2.94
C ASP A 228 -34.49 16.14 -3.95
N LEU A 229 -34.74 16.63 -5.15
CA LEU A 229 -33.67 17.01 -6.08
C LEU A 229 -33.05 18.33 -5.59
N LEU A 230 -31.80 18.27 -5.11
CA LEU A 230 -31.08 19.42 -4.58
C LEU A 230 -30.40 20.23 -5.69
N ALA A 231 -29.83 19.55 -6.68
CA ALA A 231 -29.14 20.19 -7.80
C ALA A 231 -29.03 19.26 -9.01
N ALA A 232 -29.09 19.84 -10.21
CA ALA A 232 -28.71 19.23 -11.47
C ALA A 232 -27.62 20.10 -12.13
N ILE A 233 -26.37 19.66 -12.03
CA ILE A 233 -25.20 20.44 -12.48
C ILE A 233 -24.58 19.76 -13.70
N VAL A 234 -24.30 20.53 -14.75
CA VAL A 234 -23.61 20.05 -15.94
C VAL A 234 -22.14 20.38 -15.81
N TYR A 235 -21.31 19.35 -15.90
CA TYR A 235 -19.89 19.45 -16.15
C TYR A 235 -19.67 19.13 -17.63
N PRO A 236 -19.22 20.10 -18.43
CA PRO A 236 -18.89 19.83 -19.81
C PRO A 236 -17.74 18.77 -19.91
N PRO A 237 -17.70 17.92 -20.96
CA PRO A 237 -18.59 17.91 -22.12
C PRO A 237 -20.02 17.46 -21.89
N ASN A 238 -20.35 16.53 -20.97
CA ASN A 238 -21.68 15.92 -20.93
C ASN A 238 -22.04 15.25 -19.57
N ASP A 239 -21.33 15.56 -18.49
CA ASP A 239 -21.55 14.95 -17.18
C ASP A 239 -22.64 15.70 -16.42
N ILE A 240 -23.82 15.10 -16.29
CA ILE A 240 -24.87 15.63 -15.42
C ILE A 240 -24.76 15.00 -14.04
N ARG A 241 -24.50 15.84 -13.03
CA ARG A 241 -24.57 15.46 -11.62
C ARG A 241 -25.95 15.74 -11.06
N LEU A 242 -26.68 14.67 -10.78
CA LEU A 242 -27.96 14.72 -10.08
C LEU A 242 -27.73 14.47 -8.60
N ARG A 243 -27.95 15.50 -7.78
CA ARG A 243 -27.81 15.42 -6.33
C ARG A 243 -29.18 15.35 -5.68
N PHE A 244 -29.45 14.28 -4.96
CA PHE A 244 -30.70 14.05 -4.25
C PHE A 244 -30.48 14.01 -2.74
N LYS A 245 -31.42 14.54 -1.97
CA LYS A 245 -31.62 14.16 -0.58
C LYS A 245 -32.69 13.08 -0.55
N ILE A 246 -32.42 11.98 0.13
CA ILE A 246 -33.35 10.87 0.32
C ILE A 246 -33.55 10.68 1.81
N THR A 247 -34.80 10.52 2.25
CA THR A 247 -35.13 10.34 3.68
C THR A 247 -36.20 9.30 3.87
N ASP A 248 -35.97 8.38 4.80
CA ASP A 248 -36.89 7.32 5.22
C ASP A 248 -36.71 7.05 6.72
N ALA A 249 -37.79 7.07 7.50
CA ALA A 249 -37.72 6.87 8.95
C ALA A 249 -37.35 5.44 9.34
N ASP A 250 -37.52 4.49 8.42
CA ASP A 250 -37.29 3.07 8.63
C ASP A 250 -35.87 2.64 8.23
N ILE A 251 -34.98 3.60 7.95
CA ILE A 251 -33.59 3.43 7.49
C ILE A 251 -33.51 2.95 6.03
N LEU A 252 -32.87 3.76 5.19
CA LEU A 252 -32.61 3.45 3.79
C LEU A 252 -31.59 2.30 3.67
N HIS A 253 -31.86 1.35 2.78
CA HIS A 253 -30.94 0.26 2.43
C HIS A 253 -30.28 0.47 1.06
N GLN A 254 -31.05 0.87 0.05
CA GLN A 254 -30.48 1.15 -1.28
C GLN A 254 -31.30 2.21 -2.04
N ALA A 255 -30.61 3.04 -2.82
CA ALA A 255 -31.21 3.90 -3.85
C ALA A 255 -30.74 3.51 -5.25
N ARG A 256 -31.62 3.62 -6.25
CA ARG A 256 -31.37 3.27 -7.66
C ARG A 256 -31.83 4.37 -8.58
N LEU A 257 -30.93 4.81 -9.46
CA LEU A 257 -31.26 5.71 -10.56
C LEU A 257 -31.58 4.89 -11.80
N LEU A 258 -32.78 5.10 -12.34
CA LEU A 258 -33.21 4.60 -13.64
C LEU A 258 -33.29 5.76 -14.61
N ILE A 259 -32.78 5.56 -15.81
CA ILE A 259 -32.84 6.53 -16.91
C ILE A 259 -33.50 5.90 -18.12
N ARG A 260 -33.88 6.73 -19.08
CA ARG A 260 -34.39 6.25 -20.36
C ARG A 260 -33.32 5.48 -21.13
N THR A 261 -33.73 4.43 -21.82
CA THR A 261 -32.84 3.72 -22.74
C THR A 261 -32.46 4.62 -23.92
N ASN A 262 -31.26 4.37 -24.47
CA ASN A 262 -30.69 5.05 -25.62
C ASN A 262 -30.83 4.16 -26.88
N ALA A 263 -30.43 4.69 -28.05
CA ALA A 263 -30.59 3.98 -29.32
C ALA A 263 -29.74 2.70 -29.46
N SER A 264 -28.71 2.53 -28.63
CA SER A 264 -27.89 1.31 -28.59
C SER A 264 -28.44 0.24 -27.65
N ASP A 265 -29.40 0.58 -26.79
CA ASP A 265 -30.00 -0.41 -25.90
C ASP A 265 -30.96 -1.33 -26.67
N PRO A 266 -31.15 -2.59 -26.24
CA PRO A 266 -31.91 -3.57 -27.02
C PRO A 266 -33.43 -3.33 -27.05
N THR A 267 -33.96 -2.47 -26.18
CA THR A 267 -35.39 -2.12 -26.12
C THR A 267 -35.61 -0.70 -25.60
N ASP A 268 -36.75 -0.12 -25.95
CA ASP A 268 -37.21 1.16 -25.42
C ASP A 268 -37.79 1.00 -24.01
N GLY A 269 -37.47 1.93 -23.10
CA GLY A 269 -38.01 1.94 -21.74
C GLY A 269 -37.13 2.67 -20.74
N LEU A 270 -37.13 2.18 -19.50
CA LEU A 270 -36.21 2.60 -18.44
C LEU A 270 -35.22 1.48 -18.15
N LYS A 271 -33.95 1.85 -17.94
CA LYS A 271 -32.87 0.96 -17.51
C LYS A 271 -32.26 1.45 -16.21
N LEU A 272 -31.72 0.52 -15.41
CA LEU A 272 -30.89 0.83 -14.27
C LEU A 272 -29.58 1.46 -14.75
N HIS A 273 -29.36 2.71 -14.33
CA HIS A 273 -28.11 3.42 -14.55
C HIS A 273 -27.09 3.06 -13.46
N SER A 274 -27.49 3.19 -12.19
CA SER A 274 -26.60 2.98 -11.05
C SER A 274 -27.39 2.83 -9.75
N CYS A 275 -26.75 2.26 -8.73
CA CYS A 275 -27.30 2.17 -7.38
C CYS A 275 -26.31 2.74 -6.34
N LYS A 276 -26.82 3.02 -5.15
CA LYS A 276 -26.06 3.44 -3.95
C LYS A 276 -26.59 2.66 -2.74
N SER A 277 -25.70 1.98 -2.03
CA SER A 277 -25.96 1.38 -0.72
C SER A 277 -26.12 2.47 0.34
N LEU A 278 -27.10 2.30 1.23
CA LEU A 278 -27.46 3.25 2.27
C LEU A 278 -27.65 2.52 3.59
N ASN A 279 -27.52 3.24 4.71
CA ASN A 279 -27.69 2.69 6.05
C ASN A 279 -28.12 3.75 7.07
N SER A 280 -28.84 4.77 6.61
CA SER A 280 -29.25 5.91 7.44
C SER A 280 -30.66 6.34 7.12
N GLU A 281 -31.29 7.04 8.06
CA GLU A 281 -32.63 7.62 7.85
C GLU A 281 -32.61 8.74 6.80
N SER A 282 -31.49 9.43 6.60
CA SER A 282 -31.36 10.50 5.62
C SER A 282 -29.98 10.51 5.00
N SER A 283 -29.91 10.59 3.67
CA SER A 283 -28.67 10.62 2.91
C SER A 283 -28.74 11.63 1.77
N THR A 284 -27.63 12.34 1.53
CA THR A 284 -27.45 13.09 0.29
C THR A 284 -26.60 12.27 -0.65
N ILE A 285 -27.16 11.92 -1.81
CA ILE A 285 -26.49 11.08 -2.80
C ILE A 285 -26.36 11.79 -4.14
N GLU A 286 -25.34 11.42 -4.89
CA GLU A 286 -25.05 11.97 -6.20
C GLU A 286 -24.94 10.84 -7.24
N PHE A 287 -25.60 11.05 -8.38
CA PHE A 287 -25.48 10.23 -9.58
C PHE A 287 -24.89 11.06 -10.71
N ILE A 288 -23.98 10.47 -11.47
CA ILE A 288 -23.33 11.11 -12.63
C ILE A 288 -23.85 10.41 -13.87
N ILE A 289 -24.47 11.16 -14.78
CA ILE A 289 -24.96 10.67 -16.07
C ILE A 289 -24.02 11.23 -17.14
N THR A 290 -23.30 10.36 -17.84
CA THR A 290 -22.29 10.74 -18.84
C THR A 290 -22.79 10.61 -20.28
N GLU A 291 -23.92 9.92 -20.48
CA GLU A 291 -24.57 9.71 -21.77
C GLU A 291 -25.78 10.65 -21.89
N LEU A 292 -25.54 11.92 -22.19
CA LEU A 292 -26.61 12.79 -22.63
C LEU A 292 -27.15 12.28 -23.97
N THR A 293 -28.36 11.73 -23.96
CA THR A 293 -29.13 11.64 -25.19
C THR A 293 -29.24 13.06 -25.76
N THR A 294 -29.22 13.22 -27.08
CA THR A 294 -29.39 14.50 -27.81
C THR A 294 -30.73 15.22 -27.55
N ARG A 295 -31.44 14.85 -26.49
CA ARG A 295 -32.75 15.32 -26.09
C ARG A 295 -32.60 16.43 -25.07
N ARG A 296 -33.48 17.43 -25.19
CA ARG A 296 -33.56 18.62 -24.35
C ARG A 296 -34.07 18.37 -22.92
N GLU A 297 -34.42 17.12 -22.61
CA GLU A 297 -35.01 16.66 -21.35
C GLU A 297 -34.31 15.36 -20.90
N VAL A 298 -33.84 15.34 -19.66
CA VAL A 298 -33.33 14.14 -18.99
C VAL A 298 -34.39 13.62 -18.04
N PHE A 299 -34.91 12.42 -18.34
CA PHE A 299 -35.87 11.73 -17.49
C PHE A 299 -35.14 10.79 -16.54
N ALA A 300 -35.26 11.07 -15.24
CA ALA A 300 -34.70 10.27 -14.17
C ALA A 300 -35.82 9.71 -13.28
N ARG A 301 -35.77 8.42 -12.98
CA ARG A 301 -36.63 7.77 -12.00
C ARG A 301 -35.76 7.27 -10.86
N LEU A 302 -36.05 7.71 -9.66
CA LEU A 302 -35.33 7.31 -8.46
C LEU A 302 -36.17 6.30 -7.69
N LEU A 303 -35.58 5.16 -7.34
CA LEU A 303 -36.21 4.13 -6.51
C LEU A 303 -35.40 3.98 -5.22
N GLY A 304 -36.08 3.89 -4.08
CA GLY A 304 -35.48 3.60 -2.79
C GLY A 304 -36.11 2.33 -2.19
N ILE A 305 -35.32 1.56 -1.45
CA ILE A 305 -35.79 0.48 -0.60
C ILE A 305 -35.21 0.65 0.80
N ASP A 306 -36.05 0.50 1.82
CA ASP A 306 -35.65 0.51 3.22
C ASP A 306 -35.14 -0.89 3.65
N ILE A 307 -34.64 -0.99 4.89
CA ILE A 307 -34.18 -2.28 5.46
C ILE A 307 -35.32 -3.28 5.69
N ASN A 308 -36.58 -2.83 5.66
CA ASN A 308 -37.78 -3.66 5.83
C ASN A 308 -38.32 -4.20 4.49
N GLY A 309 -37.68 -3.84 3.37
CA GLY A 309 -38.07 -4.26 2.03
C GLY A 309 -39.18 -3.43 1.40
N ASN A 310 -39.56 -2.31 2.00
CA ASN A 310 -40.52 -1.38 1.44
C ASN A 310 -39.82 -0.50 0.42
N SER A 311 -40.36 -0.50 -0.80
CA SER A 311 -39.80 0.31 -1.87
C SER A 311 -40.78 1.39 -2.31
N THR A 312 -40.23 2.57 -2.54
CA THR A 312 -40.94 3.72 -3.09
C THR A 312 -40.14 4.30 -4.26
N GLN A 313 -40.72 5.28 -4.93
CA GLN A 313 -40.14 5.85 -6.13
C GLN A 313 -40.66 7.26 -6.40
N ASP A 314 -39.88 8.03 -7.14
CA ASP A 314 -40.30 9.32 -7.69
C ASP A 314 -39.69 9.57 -9.09
N PHE A 315 -40.28 10.52 -9.80
CA PHE A 315 -39.92 10.88 -11.18
C PHE A 315 -39.46 12.33 -11.27
N PHE A 316 -38.35 12.53 -11.96
CA PHE A 316 -37.73 13.83 -12.18
C PHE A 316 -37.53 14.04 -13.68
N SER A 317 -38.18 15.08 -14.21
CA SER A 317 -37.92 15.61 -15.55
C SER A 317 -37.03 16.84 -15.41
N ILE A 318 -35.83 16.78 -15.98
CA ILE A 318 -34.83 17.84 -15.88
C ILE A 318 -34.65 18.45 -17.26
N TRP A 319 -34.98 19.73 -17.39
CA TRP A 319 -34.90 20.45 -18.66
C TRP A 319 -33.56 21.15 -18.79
N GLY A 320 -33.12 21.39 -20.04
CA GLY A 320 -31.87 22.12 -20.30
C GLY A 320 -31.77 23.49 -19.62
N ASP A 321 -32.90 24.15 -19.37
CA ASP A 321 -32.96 25.45 -18.71
C ASP A 321 -32.81 25.34 -17.16
N ASP A 322 -32.97 24.13 -16.60
CA ASP A 322 -32.78 23.82 -15.17
C ASP A 322 -31.32 23.43 -14.84
N LEU A 323 -30.47 23.31 -15.87
CA LEU A 323 -29.08 22.90 -15.75
C LEU A 323 -28.17 24.10 -15.45
N VAL A 324 -27.39 24.01 -14.38
CA VAL A 324 -26.34 24.98 -14.07
C VAL A 324 -25.06 24.56 -14.80
N LEU A 325 -24.60 25.38 -15.75
CA LEU A 325 -23.31 25.23 -16.44
C LEU A 325 -22.19 25.78 -15.56
N VAL A 326 -21.05 25.08 -15.54
CA VAL A 326 -19.84 25.47 -14.81
C VAL A 326 -18.73 25.74 -15.83
N ASP A 327 -18.12 26.91 -15.71
CA ASP A 327 -16.85 27.29 -16.35
C ASP A 327 -15.75 26.40 -15.72
N VAL A 328 -15.27 25.43 -16.50
CA VAL A 328 -14.35 24.38 -16.07
C VAL A 328 -12.92 24.90 -16.06
N ASP A 329 -12.54 25.73 -17.03
CA ASP A 329 -11.17 26.23 -17.15
C ASP A 329 -10.91 27.58 -16.45
N ASP A 330 -11.95 28.15 -15.81
CA ASP A 330 -11.93 29.38 -15.01
C ASP A 330 -11.48 30.61 -15.83
N ASP A 331 -11.74 30.60 -17.14
CA ASP A 331 -11.41 31.71 -18.04
C ASP A 331 -12.47 32.84 -18.03
N GLY A 332 -13.59 32.60 -17.33
CA GLY A 332 -14.72 33.51 -17.18
C GLY A 332 -15.78 33.37 -18.27
N VAL A 333 -15.66 32.39 -19.18
CA VAL A 333 -16.50 32.18 -20.36
C VAL A 333 -16.89 30.71 -20.47
N VAL A 334 -18.18 30.43 -20.31
CA VAL A 334 -18.70 29.07 -20.55
C VAL A 334 -18.76 28.78 -22.05
N ASP A 335 -17.87 27.96 -22.60
CA ASP A 335 -17.78 27.64 -24.03
C ASP A 335 -17.39 26.18 -24.39
N ILE A 336 -16.93 25.94 -25.63
CA ILE A 336 -16.57 24.59 -26.11
C ILE A 336 -15.26 24.09 -25.50
N ASP A 337 -14.39 24.96 -25.00
CA ASP A 337 -13.16 24.56 -24.37
C ASP A 337 -13.42 23.94 -22.98
N ASP A 338 -14.51 24.30 -22.31
CA ASP A 338 -15.02 23.57 -21.15
C ASP A 338 -15.36 22.12 -21.49
N THR A 339 -15.75 21.86 -22.75
CA THR A 339 -16.24 20.55 -23.20
C THR A 339 -15.13 19.52 -23.44
N VAL A 340 -13.86 19.85 -23.21
CA VAL A 340 -12.78 18.88 -23.36
C VAL A 340 -12.44 18.30 -21.97
N PRO A 341 -12.76 17.03 -21.70
CA PRO A 341 -12.42 16.42 -20.42
C PRO A 341 -10.92 16.18 -20.42
N GLU A 342 -10.22 16.81 -19.48
CA GLU A 342 -8.77 16.82 -19.43
C GLU A 342 -8.21 15.75 -18.50
N ILE A 343 -7.14 15.08 -18.96
CA ILE A 343 -6.28 14.24 -18.15
C ILE A 343 -4.94 14.95 -17.94
N LEU A 344 -4.42 14.81 -16.72
CA LEU A 344 -3.08 15.23 -16.36
C LEU A 344 -2.17 14.01 -16.41
N GLU A 345 -1.26 13.96 -17.39
CA GLU A 345 -0.37 12.81 -17.60
C GLU A 345 1.08 13.15 -17.24
N LYS A 346 1.80 12.21 -16.62
CA LYS A 346 3.26 12.31 -16.42
C LYS A 346 3.99 12.01 -17.73
N VAL A 347 4.80 12.95 -18.18
CA VAL A 347 5.63 12.79 -19.38
C VAL A 347 7.03 12.29 -19.03
N SER A 348 7.70 12.93 -18.07
CA SER A 348 9.09 12.60 -17.71
C SER A 348 9.52 13.18 -16.36
N GLY A 349 10.66 12.70 -15.86
CA GLY A 349 11.30 13.22 -14.65
C GLY A 349 10.94 12.50 -13.35
N ASP A 350 10.08 11.47 -13.40
CA ASP A 350 9.73 10.70 -12.21
C ASP A 350 10.84 9.72 -11.78
N ASN A 351 10.81 9.31 -10.52
CA ASN A 351 11.70 8.32 -9.89
C ASN A 351 13.20 8.67 -9.98
N GLN A 352 13.52 9.95 -9.86
CA GLN A 352 14.90 10.42 -9.79
C GLN A 352 15.50 10.19 -8.40
N TYR A 353 16.82 10.17 -8.32
CA TYR A 353 17.52 10.11 -7.03
C TYR A 353 18.80 10.91 -7.10
N ASP A 354 19.19 11.49 -5.98
CA ASP A 354 20.47 12.18 -5.79
C ASP A 354 20.71 12.34 -4.28
N PHE A 355 21.70 13.12 -3.88
CA PHE A 355 21.96 13.44 -2.48
C PHE A 355 21.04 14.55 -1.95
N PRO A 356 20.85 14.64 -0.62
CA PRO A 356 20.20 15.79 0.01
C PRO A 356 20.73 17.13 -0.52
N ASP A 357 19.83 18.10 -0.69
CA ASP A 357 20.08 19.43 -1.30
C ASP A 357 20.50 19.45 -2.78
N ALA A 358 20.58 18.31 -3.47
CA ALA A 358 20.90 18.29 -4.89
C ALA A 358 19.70 18.77 -5.73
N LYS A 359 20.00 19.63 -6.72
CA LYS A 359 19.03 19.98 -7.77
C LYS A 359 18.98 18.83 -8.77
N LEU A 360 17.79 18.25 -8.95
CA LEU A 360 17.61 17.13 -9.86
C LEU A 360 17.90 17.52 -11.31
N PRO A 361 18.53 16.63 -12.10
CA PRO A 361 18.96 16.94 -13.45
C PRO A 361 17.82 16.98 -14.47
N ALA A 362 16.75 16.20 -14.28
CA ALA A 362 15.58 16.21 -15.16
C ALA A 362 14.41 16.96 -14.51
N PRO A 363 13.69 17.82 -15.25
CA PRO A 363 12.47 18.42 -14.75
C PRO A 363 11.34 17.40 -14.63
N PHE A 364 10.44 17.61 -13.67
CA PHE A 364 9.13 16.95 -13.64
C PHE A 364 8.26 17.59 -14.71
N VAL A 365 7.88 16.80 -15.71
CA VAL A 365 7.10 17.26 -16.86
C VAL A 365 5.76 16.56 -16.85
N VAL A 366 4.69 17.34 -16.86
CA VAL A 366 3.32 16.86 -17.07
C VAL A 366 2.76 17.43 -18.36
N GLN A 367 1.71 16.80 -18.86
CA GLN A 367 0.98 17.25 -20.03
C GLN A 367 -0.52 17.21 -19.77
N VAL A 368 -1.20 18.27 -20.19
CA VAL A 368 -2.66 18.37 -20.15
C VAL A 368 -3.20 17.98 -21.52
N ARG A 369 -4.03 16.94 -21.55
CA ARG A 369 -4.58 16.34 -22.78
C ARG A 369 -6.08 16.08 -22.64
N ASP A 370 -6.77 15.90 -23.75
CA ASP A 370 -8.13 15.34 -23.74
C ASP A 370 -8.16 13.86 -23.33
N LEU A 371 -9.33 13.34 -22.93
CA LEU A 371 -9.53 11.92 -22.59
C LEU A 371 -9.08 10.93 -23.69
N ASN A 372 -9.06 11.36 -24.96
CA ASN A 372 -8.65 10.54 -26.10
C ASN A 372 -7.16 10.67 -26.44
N GLY A 373 -6.40 11.50 -25.71
CA GLY A 373 -4.97 11.76 -25.93
C GLY A 373 -4.60 12.48 -27.24
N SER A 374 -5.59 12.93 -28.00
CA SER A 374 -5.46 13.49 -29.35
C SER A 374 -5.25 15.01 -29.36
N TYR A 375 -5.75 15.72 -28.35
CA TYR A 375 -5.61 17.17 -28.22
C TYR A 375 -4.79 17.54 -26.98
N VAL A 376 -4.01 18.61 -27.07
CA VAL A 376 -3.17 19.16 -26.01
C VAL A 376 -3.58 20.60 -25.75
N ARG A 377 -3.58 21.04 -24.49
CA ARG A 377 -4.04 22.41 -24.15
C ARG A 377 -2.89 23.29 -23.69
N GLN A 378 -2.68 24.39 -24.42
CA GLN A 378 -1.75 25.47 -24.08
C GLN A 378 -2.39 26.47 -23.12
N GLY A 379 -1.61 27.10 -22.24
CA GLY A 379 -2.10 28.18 -21.38
C GLY A 379 -2.68 27.75 -20.04
N VAL A 380 -2.72 26.43 -19.75
CA VAL A 380 -3.28 25.88 -18.51
C VAL A 380 -2.31 26.06 -17.33
N PRO A 381 -2.75 26.68 -16.22
CA PRO A 381 -1.92 26.79 -15.01
C PRO A 381 -1.86 25.46 -14.25
N VAL A 382 -0.69 24.84 -14.24
CA VAL A 382 -0.39 23.61 -13.51
C VAL A 382 0.30 23.95 -12.18
N LYS A 383 -0.26 23.48 -11.08
CA LYS A 383 0.28 23.69 -9.73
C LYS A 383 1.13 22.51 -9.27
N PHE A 384 2.29 22.79 -8.70
CA PHE A 384 3.21 21.82 -8.11
C PHE A 384 3.35 22.08 -6.61
N VAL A 385 3.17 21.04 -5.81
CA VAL A 385 3.22 21.12 -4.34
C VAL A 385 4.10 20.01 -3.80
N VAL A 386 5.10 20.38 -3.02
CA VAL A 386 5.89 19.40 -2.25
C VAL A 386 5.03 18.94 -1.08
N ILE A 387 4.63 17.66 -1.11
CA ILE A 387 3.81 17.05 -0.07
C ILE A 387 4.62 16.16 0.88
N GLU A 388 5.86 15.81 0.52
CA GLU A 388 6.78 15.02 1.33
C GLU A 388 8.25 15.38 1.05
N GLY A 389 9.14 15.15 2.03
CA GLY A 389 10.60 15.24 1.86
C GLY A 389 11.20 16.64 2.03
N GLY A 390 10.38 17.70 1.96
CA GLY A 390 10.83 19.08 2.24
C GLY A 390 11.72 19.70 1.16
N GLY A 391 11.71 19.14 -0.05
CA GLY A 391 12.39 19.72 -1.21
C GLY A 391 11.85 21.09 -1.62
N LYS A 392 12.58 21.75 -2.51
CA LYS A 392 12.29 23.11 -3.01
C LYS A 392 12.07 23.07 -4.51
N LEU A 393 10.95 23.59 -4.97
CA LEU A 393 10.61 23.68 -6.39
C LEU A 393 11.16 24.98 -7.00
N ASN A 394 11.65 24.90 -8.23
CA ASN A 394 12.05 26.08 -8.99
C ASN A 394 10.86 27.00 -9.29
N THR A 395 9.70 26.40 -9.62
CA THR A 395 8.41 27.08 -9.69
C THR A 395 7.31 26.21 -9.10
N ILE A 396 6.36 26.83 -8.39
CA ILE A 396 5.18 26.16 -7.82
C ILE A 396 3.95 26.21 -8.75
N THR A 397 4.05 26.98 -9.83
CA THR A 397 3.03 27.04 -10.89
C THR A 397 3.72 27.23 -12.22
N ALA A 398 3.38 26.42 -13.22
CA ALA A 398 3.85 26.57 -14.60
C ALA A 398 2.68 26.53 -15.56
N ILE A 399 2.77 27.30 -16.65
CA ILE A 399 1.73 27.38 -17.68
C ILE A 399 2.10 26.40 -18.79
N THR A 400 1.12 25.65 -19.31
CA THR A 400 1.37 24.71 -20.40
C THR A 400 1.79 25.40 -21.71
N ASP A 401 2.77 24.83 -22.41
CA ASP A 401 3.27 25.30 -23.71
C ASP A 401 2.36 24.89 -24.90
N ALA A 402 2.81 25.13 -26.14
CA ALA A 402 2.05 24.80 -27.35
C ALA A 402 1.82 23.28 -27.53
N GLU A 403 2.65 22.47 -26.89
CA GLU A 403 2.53 21.03 -26.81
C GLU A 403 1.69 20.59 -25.60
N GLY A 404 1.15 21.52 -24.81
CA GLY A 404 0.35 21.27 -23.61
C GLY A 404 1.16 20.80 -22.40
N LYS A 405 2.47 21.03 -22.37
CA LYS A 405 3.37 20.59 -21.30
C LYS A 405 3.70 21.69 -20.32
N ALA A 406 3.74 21.34 -19.04
CA ALA A 406 4.21 22.20 -17.97
C ALA A 406 5.28 21.47 -17.16
N GLU A 407 6.30 22.21 -16.71
CA GLU A 407 7.44 21.61 -16.02
C GLU A 407 7.94 22.41 -14.81
N THR A 408 8.57 21.70 -13.89
CA THR A 408 9.33 22.29 -12.78
C THR A 408 10.54 21.42 -12.43
N THR A 409 11.53 21.97 -11.75
CA THR A 409 12.67 21.19 -11.24
C THR A 409 12.65 21.18 -9.72
N LEU A 410 12.85 20.00 -9.13
CA LEU A 410 12.96 19.83 -7.69
C LEU A 410 14.43 19.89 -7.25
N THR A 411 14.69 20.63 -6.18
CA THR A 411 15.86 20.44 -5.32
C THR A 411 15.45 19.56 -4.15
N LEU A 412 16.13 18.44 -3.95
CA LEU A 412 15.81 17.49 -2.89
C LEU A 412 15.92 18.12 -1.51
N GLY A 413 15.13 17.62 -0.55
CA GLY A 413 15.19 18.09 0.83
C GLY A 413 16.55 17.87 1.51
N GLU A 414 16.74 18.57 2.63
CA GLU A 414 17.99 18.60 3.41
C GLU A 414 18.30 17.25 4.12
N ARG A 415 17.36 16.28 4.11
CA ARG A 415 17.50 14.99 4.78
C ARG A 415 17.30 13.82 3.82
N PRO A 416 18.00 12.69 4.03
CA PRO A 416 17.73 11.47 3.28
C PRO A 416 16.28 11.02 3.42
N GLY A 417 15.68 10.54 2.33
CA GLY A 417 14.30 10.09 2.30
C GLY A 417 13.57 10.42 0.98
N THR A 418 12.31 10.00 0.92
CA THR A 418 11.44 10.26 -0.22
C THR A 418 11.03 11.72 -0.27
N ASN A 419 11.06 12.29 -1.47
CA ASN A 419 10.51 13.58 -1.81
C ASN A 419 9.36 13.35 -2.79
N THR A 420 8.18 13.82 -2.43
CA THR A 420 6.95 13.62 -3.21
C THR A 420 6.39 14.97 -3.58
N VAL A 421 6.18 15.17 -4.90
CA VAL A 421 5.58 16.38 -5.45
C VAL A 421 4.24 16.00 -6.09
N GLU A 422 3.17 16.54 -5.54
CA GLU A 422 1.84 16.48 -6.11
C GLU A 422 1.69 17.56 -7.18
N VAL A 423 1.14 17.18 -8.31
CA VAL A 423 0.87 18.06 -9.44
C VAL A 423 -0.62 18.03 -9.73
N SER A 424 -1.24 19.20 -9.74
CA SER A 424 -2.69 19.35 -9.92
C SER A 424 -3.01 20.51 -10.85
N VAL A 425 -4.17 20.40 -11.48
CA VAL A 425 -4.86 21.47 -12.20
C VAL A 425 -6.20 21.66 -11.49
N THR A 426 -6.67 22.89 -11.33
CA THR A 426 -7.79 23.24 -10.45
C THR A 426 -9.05 22.39 -10.67
N TRP A 427 -9.36 22.07 -11.93
CA TRP A 427 -10.56 21.33 -12.33
C TRP A 427 -10.33 19.84 -12.62
N ILE A 428 -9.07 19.40 -12.78
CA ILE A 428 -8.74 17.98 -12.96
C ILE A 428 -8.69 17.30 -11.59
N ARG A 429 -9.60 16.33 -11.37
CA ARG A 429 -9.76 15.66 -10.06
C ARG A 429 -8.59 14.75 -9.68
N GLU A 430 -7.95 14.14 -10.66
CA GLU A 430 -6.84 13.21 -10.45
C GLU A 430 -5.51 13.97 -10.53
N ALA A 431 -4.92 14.25 -9.36
CA ALA A 431 -3.56 14.74 -9.28
C ALA A 431 -2.57 13.62 -9.62
N VAL A 432 -1.43 13.98 -10.18
CA VAL A 432 -0.32 13.06 -10.40
C VAL A 432 0.82 13.35 -9.43
N THR A 433 1.54 12.31 -9.02
CA THR A 433 2.68 12.44 -8.11
C THR A 433 3.98 12.08 -8.80
N PHE A 434 4.99 12.93 -8.59
CA PHE A 434 6.39 12.64 -8.88
C PHE A 434 7.11 12.28 -7.60
N ASN A 435 7.92 11.25 -7.66
CA ASN A 435 8.74 10.77 -6.56
C ASN A 435 10.21 10.97 -6.90
N ALA A 436 10.98 11.39 -5.90
CA ALA A 436 12.43 11.37 -5.96
C ALA A 436 13.03 10.96 -4.61
N VAL A 437 14.25 10.43 -4.61
CA VAL A 437 14.89 9.91 -3.39
C VAL A 437 16.17 10.69 -3.10
N ALA A 438 16.24 11.26 -1.89
CA ALA A 438 17.49 11.77 -1.32
C ALA A 438 18.24 10.60 -0.65
N ASN A 439 19.34 10.16 -1.26
CA ASN A 439 20.11 9.02 -0.79
C ASN A 439 21.04 9.41 0.38
N PRO A 440 21.16 8.57 1.41
CA PRO A 440 22.18 8.76 2.44
C PRO A 440 23.59 8.56 1.85
N ALA A 441 24.61 9.01 2.59
CA ALA A 441 26.00 8.69 2.29
C ALA A 441 26.21 7.16 2.34
N ASN A 442 26.97 6.63 1.38
CA ASN A 442 27.31 5.21 1.32
C ASN A 442 28.36 4.87 2.37
N ILE A 443 27.93 4.33 3.51
CA ILE A 443 28.80 3.92 4.62
C ILE A 443 28.44 2.46 4.96
N PRO A 444 29.02 1.48 4.26
CA PRO A 444 28.65 0.08 4.38
C PRO A 444 29.00 -0.51 5.75
N ASP A 445 30.15 -0.14 6.32
CA ASP A 445 30.58 -0.61 7.64
C ASP A 445 29.66 -0.06 8.75
N PRO A 446 28.92 -0.93 9.46
CA PRO A 446 27.98 -0.51 10.50
C PRO A 446 28.67 0.12 11.71
N ASN A 447 29.91 -0.27 12.02
CA ASN A 447 30.67 0.27 13.14
C ASN A 447 31.20 1.67 12.81
N LEU A 448 31.63 1.88 11.55
CA LEU A 448 32.00 3.21 11.08
C LEU A 448 30.78 4.14 11.08
N ARG A 449 29.65 3.67 10.55
CA ARG A 449 28.38 4.41 10.57
C ARG A 449 27.96 4.78 12.00
N ALA A 450 28.09 3.85 12.96
CA ALA A 450 27.79 4.11 14.37
C ALA A 450 28.75 5.13 15.00
N ALA A 451 30.05 5.08 14.66
CA ALA A 451 31.05 6.04 15.15
C ALA A 451 30.77 7.45 14.62
N ILE A 452 30.42 7.59 13.35
CA ILE A 452 30.05 8.88 12.74
C ILE A 452 28.78 9.44 13.39
N ASN A 453 27.74 8.62 13.57
CA ASN A 453 26.51 9.04 14.25
C ASN A 453 26.79 9.48 15.69
N SER A 454 27.65 8.75 16.42
CA SER A 454 28.08 9.11 17.78
C SER A 454 28.82 10.45 17.82
N ALA A 455 29.62 10.78 16.80
CA ALA A 455 30.32 12.07 16.73
C ALA A 455 29.36 13.28 16.70
N PHE A 456 28.11 13.07 16.26
CA PHE A 456 27.05 14.07 16.26
C PHE A 456 26.00 13.89 17.38
N ASN A 457 26.26 13.00 18.35
CA ASN A 457 25.31 12.61 19.40
C ASN A 457 23.98 12.06 18.84
N ARG A 458 24.03 11.27 17.77
CA ARG A 458 22.88 10.68 17.09
C ARG A 458 22.80 9.17 17.33
N THR A 459 21.62 8.60 17.11
CA THR A 459 21.39 7.15 17.20
C THR A 459 22.06 6.41 16.04
N ALA A 460 22.36 5.13 16.21
CA ALA A 460 22.98 4.30 15.17
C ALA A 460 22.12 4.17 13.91
N GLU A 461 20.79 4.30 14.02
CA GLU A 461 19.82 4.21 12.93
C GLU A 461 19.70 5.50 12.10
N TYR A 462 20.33 6.61 12.55
CA TYR A 462 20.27 7.86 11.82
C TYR A 462 20.92 7.72 10.43
N LEU A 463 20.18 8.14 9.39
CA LEU A 463 20.65 8.17 8.02
C LEU A 463 21.58 9.36 7.81
N ILE A 464 22.87 9.11 7.64
CA ILE A 464 23.90 10.13 7.49
C ILE A 464 23.81 10.76 6.10
N ALA A 465 23.67 12.09 6.03
CA ALA A 465 23.74 12.83 4.78
C ALA A 465 25.21 13.16 4.40
N PRO A 466 25.54 13.36 3.12
CA PRO A 466 26.86 13.86 2.72
C PRO A 466 27.25 15.20 3.38
N ALA A 467 26.26 16.05 3.68
CA ALA A 467 26.48 17.29 4.43
C ALA A 467 26.98 17.04 5.86
N ASP A 468 26.49 15.99 6.52
CA ASP A 468 27.00 15.57 7.84
C ASP A 468 28.46 15.14 7.74
N MET A 469 28.80 14.35 6.70
CA MET A 469 30.18 13.96 6.45
C MET A 469 31.09 15.18 6.27
N LYS A 470 30.65 16.16 5.46
CA LYS A 470 31.38 17.41 5.28
C LYS A 470 31.51 18.24 6.56
N ALA A 471 30.56 18.12 7.49
CA ALA A 471 30.61 18.79 8.80
C ALA A 471 31.50 18.07 9.82
N LEU A 472 31.87 16.82 9.56
CA LEU A 472 32.68 16.01 10.47
C LEU A 472 34.12 16.56 10.53
N THR A 473 34.53 16.99 11.72
CA THR A 473 35.89 17.50 12.00
C THR A 473 36.71 16.55 12.86
N ARG A 474 36.04 15.72 13.67
CA ARG A 474 36.68 14.75 14.56
C ARG A 474 35.90 13.45 14.58
N LEU A 475 36.59 12.33 14.42
CA LEU A 475 36.00 10.99 14.49
C LEU A 475 36.80 10.09 15.44
N VAL A 476 36.09 9.45 16.37
CA VAL A 476 36.66 8.47 17.31
C VAL A 476 35.89 7.17 17.20
N GLY A 477 36.59 6.10 16.83
CA GLY A 477 36.06 4.75 16.66
C GLY A 477 37.03 3.68 17.16
N GLU A 478 37.75 3.93 18.25
CA GLU A 478 38.75 2.99 18.77
C GLU A 478 38.10 1.73 19.39
N ASN A 479 38.64 0.54 19.14
CA ASN A 479 38.13 -0.73 19.67
C ASN A 479 36.68 -1.04 19.26
N THR A 480 36.30 -0.74 18.01
CA THR A 480 34.91 -0.90 17.53
C THR A 480 34.74 -1.90 16.39
N ASN A 481 35.81 -2.62 16.02
CA ASN A 481 35.82 -3.55 14.88
C ASN A 481 35.47 -2.88 13.54
N ILE A 482 35.92 -1.63 13.33
CA ILE A 482 35.85 -0.97 12.02
C ILE A 482 36.84 -1.66 11.07
N SER A 483 36.41 -1.93 9.85
CA SER A 483 37.22 -2.64 8.85
C SER A 483 37.22 -1.94 7.48
N ASP A 484 36.13 -1.26 7.14
CA ASP A 484 35.94 -0.58 5.85
C ASP A 484 35.70 0.92 6.08
N LEU A 485 36.51 1.75 5.41
CA LEU A 485 36.51 3.21 5.52
C LEU A 485 35.66 3.91 4.46
N THR A 486 34.96 3.14 3.61
CA THR A 486 34.07 3.68 2.56
C THR A 486 33.07 4.68 3.14
N GLY A 487 32.97 5.85 2.48
CA GLY A 487 32.15 6.99 2.87
C GLY A 487 32.95 8.12 3.52
N LEU A 488 34.11 7.83 4.14
CA LEU A 488 34.96 8.86 4.76
C LEU A 488 35.59 9.81 3.74
N GLU A 489 35.66 9.47 2.46
CA GLU A 489 36.10 10.38 1.39
C GLU A 489 35.26 11.67 1.30
N LEU A 490 34.02 11.65 1.83
CA LEU A 490 33.15 12.82 1.92
C LEU A 490 33.51 13.75 3.10
N ALA A 491 34.28 13.27 4.08
CA ALA A 491 34.65 14.00 5.29
C ALA A 491 35.85 14.95 5.07
N LEU A 492 35.74 15.83 4.08
CA LEU A 492 36.82 16.72 3.64
C LEU A 492 37.28 17.76 4.68
N ASN A 493 36.54 17.91 5.79
CA ASN A 493 36.90 18.78 6.90
C ASN A 493 37.46 18.04 8.13
N LEU A 494 37.68 16.74 8.03
CA LEU A 494 38.19 15.92 9.12
C LEU A 494 39.63 16.30 9.47
N THR A 495 39.87 16.67 10.72
CA THR A 495 41.19 17.04 11.27
C THR A 495 41.75 16.01 12.23
N GLU A 496 40.87 15.30 12.96
CA GLU A 496 41.25 14.27 13.93
C GLU A 496 40.56 12.95 13.62
N LEU A 497 41.35 11.89 13.38
CA LEU A 497 40.84 10.54 13.11
C LEU A 497 41.49 9.53 14.05
N HIS A 498 40.68 8.94 14.93
CA HIS A 498 41.12 7.95 15.92
C HIS A 498 40.46 6.60 15.66
N LEU A 499 41.21 5.67 15.05
CA LEU A 499 40.77 4.33 14.67
C LEU A 499 41.67 3.25 15.28
N GLY A 500 42.28 3.51 16.44
CA GLY A 500 43.13 2.55 17.13
C GLY A 500 42.40 1.24 17.49
N ASN A 501 43.11 0.12 17.43
CA ASN A 501 42.65 -1.23 17.77
C ASN A 501 41.39 -1.64 17.00
N ASN A 502 41.49 -1.68 15.67
CA ASN A 502 40.43 -2.09 14.74
C ASN A 502 40.99 -3.12 13.74
N THR A 503 40.29 -3.38 12.64
CA THR A 503 40.70 -4.34 11.61
C THR A 503 40.85 -3.70 10.23
N VAL A 504 41.15 -2.39 10.20
CA VAL A 504 41.37 -1.63 8.96
C VAL A 504 42.63 -2.11 8.26
N SER A 505 42.55 -2.36 6.96
CA SER A 505 43.71 -2.73 6.13
C SER A 505 43.89 -1.79 4.93
N ASP A 506 42.79 -1.35 4.32
CA ASP A 506 42.80 -0.37 3.23
C ASP A 506 42.60 1.05 3.77
N ILE A 507 43.63 1.87 3.61
CA ILE A 507 43.64 3.29 3.99
C ILE A 507 43.74 4.22 2.78
N THR A 508 43.43 3.73 1.58
CA THR A 508 43.54 4.49 0.33
C THR A 508 42.80 5.82 0.39
N ILE A 509 41.62 5.85 1.03
CA ILE A 509 40.79 7.06 1.17
C ILE A 509 41.51 8.18 1.95
N LEU A 510 42.45 7.84 2.84
CA LEU A 510 43.18 8.83 3.64
C LEU A 510 44.09 9.70 2.79
N ALA A 511 44.42 9.31 1.55
CA ALA A 511 45.16 10.17 0.63
C ALA A 511 44.41 11.48 0.30
N TYR A 512 43.07 11.47 0.37
CA TYR A 512 42.21 12.61 0.00
C TYR A 512 41.83 13.50 1.19
N LEU A 513 42.03 13.04 2.43
CA LEU A 513 41.68 13.78 3.65
C LEU A 513 42.82 14.73 4.07
N THR A 514 42.96 15.81 3.30
CA THR A 514 44.09 16.75 3.40
C THR A 514 44.05 17.71 4.59
N LYS A 515 43.05 17.63 5.46
CA LYS A 515 42.97 18.45 6.68
C LYS A 515 43.36 17.70 7.96
N LEU A 516 43.72 16.42 7.85
CA LEU A 516 44.14 15.61 8.98
C LEU A 516 45.41 16.19 9.62
N THR A 517 45.36 16.41 10.94
CA THR A 517 46.51 16.81 11.76
C THR A 517 46.85 15.74 12.80
N THR A 518 45.87 14.93 13.21
CA THR A 518 46.05 13.83 14.17
C THR A 518 45.40 12.57 13.61
N LEU A 519 46.21 11.51 13.45
CA LEU A 519 45.79 10.24 12.87
C LEU A 519 46.29 9.08 13.74
N ASN A 520 45.38 8.44 14.48
CA ASN A 520 45.68 7.22 15.23
C ASN A 520 45.16 5.98 14.46
N LEU A 521 46.09 5.18 13.94
CA LEU A 521 45.83 3.91 13.25
C LEU A 521 46.50 2.72 13.97
N GLU A 522 46.88 2.89 15.25
CA GLU A 522 47.52 1.84 16.05
C GLU A 522 46.69 0.55 16.05
N GLY A 523 47.32 -0.62 16.02
CA GLY A 523 46.63 -1.90 16.24
C GLY A 523 45.61 -2.22 15.16
N ASN A 524 45.96 -2.02 13.89
CA ASN A 524 45.15 -2.40 12.73
C ASN A 524 45.89 -3.46 11.88
N THR A 525 45.37 -3.80 10.71
CA THR A 525 45.96 -4.79 9.78
C THR A 525 46.57 -4.13 8.54
N ILE A 526 47.08 -2.90 8.69
CA ILE A 526 47.64 -2.09 7.61
C ILE A 526 49.03 -2.60 7.24
N SER A 527 49.24 -2.88 5.96
CA SER A 527 50.55 -3.27 5.42
C SER A 527 51.16 -2.22 4.49
N ASP A 528 50.35 -1.56 3.67
CA ASP A 528 50.78 -0.49 2.78
C ASP A 528 50.37 0.89 3.32
N ILE A 529 51.36 1.76 3.56
CA ILE A 529 51.17 3.14 4.01
C ILE A 529 51.48 4.18 2.92
N SER A 530 51.68 3.75 1.68
CA SER A 530 51.84 4.66 0.52
C SER A 530 50.70 5.70 0.38
N PRO A 531 49.44 5.43 0.76
CA PRO A 531 48.40 6.46 0.75
C PRO A 531 48.70 7.67 1.65
N LEU A 532 49.38 7.47 2.78
CA LEU A 532 49.75 8.56 3.69
C LEU A 532 50.87 9.44 3.11
N GLU A 533 51.78 8.85 2.35
CA GLU A 533 52.76 9.62 1.58
C GLU A 533 52.07 10.50 0.53
N ARG A 534 51.05 9.97 -0.17
CA ARG A 534 50.26 10.71 -1.17
C ARG A 534 49.35 11.79 -0.57
N ASN A 535 49.00 11.71 0.72
CA ASN A 535 48.27 12.78 1.38
C ASN A 535 49.14 14.04 1.45
N THR A 536 48.77 15.07 0.69
CA THR A 536 49.52 16.34 0.62
C THR A 536 49.22 17.30 1.77
N GLY A 537 48.23 16.98 2.60
CA GLY A 537 47.83 17.76 3.77
C GLY A 537 48.71 17.52 4.99
N LEU A 538 49.15 16.28 5.20
CA LEU A 538 50.04 15.90 6.30
C LEU A 538 51.41 16.58 6.15
N GLY A 539 51.77 17.39 7.15
CA GLY A 539 52.98 18.19 7.18
C GLY A 539 53.48 18.47 8.60
N ARG A 540 54.10 19.65 8.76
CA ARG A 540 54.84 19.99 9.97
C ARG A 540 53.91 20.10 11.19
N GLY A 541 54.15 19.27 12.19
CA GLY A 541 53.43 19.29 13.47
C GLY A 541 52.29 18.27 13.55
N ASP A 542 51.99 17.58 12.46
CA ASP A 542 50.96 16.54 12.44
C ASP A 542 51.51 15.23 13.03
N VAL A 543 50.61 14.40 13.57
CA VAL A 543 50.97 13.15 14.26
C VAL A 543 50.25 11.97 13.61
N VAL A 544 51.01 10.93 13.27
CA VAL A 544 50.51 9.67 12.71
C VAL A 544 51.02 8.51 13.55
N THR A 545 50.12 7.73 14.15
CA THR A 545 50.46 6.53 14.94
C THR A 545 50.13 5.27 14.15
N LEU A 546 51.15 4.43 13.92
CA LEU A 546 51.10 3.19 13.13
C LEU A 546 51.54 1.95 13.91
N ARG A 547 51.85 2.08 15.21
CA ARG A 547 52.28 0.94 16.05
C ARG A 547 51.35 -0.25 15.91
N ASN A 548 51.90 -1.45 16.06
CA ASN A 548 51.14 -2.70 16.06
C ASN A 548 50.36 -2.93 14.75
N ASN A 549 50.95 -2.58 13.60
CA ASN A 549 50.44 -2.91 12.26
C ASN A 549 51.44 -3.82 11.52
N PRO A 550 51.01 -4.72 10.64
CA PRO A 550 51.90 -5.56 9.83
C PRO A 550 52.46 -4.81 8.60
N LEU A 551 53.24 -3.75 8.82
CA LEU A 551 53.80 -2.88 7.78
C LEU A 551 54.74 -3.64 6.83
N ASN A 552 54.69 -3.32 5.55
CA ASN A 552 55.53 -3.93 4.52
C ASN A 552 56.93 -3.28 4.43
N GLU A 553 57.81 -3.83 3.58
CA GLU A 553 59.20 -3.38 3.43
C GLU A 553 59.35 -1.93 2.92
N SER A 554 58.35 -1.40 2.20
CA SER A 554 58.38 0.00 1.71
C SER A 554 58.07 1.02 2.81
N ALA A 555 57.53 0.60 3.95
CA ALA A 555 57.10 1.48 5.01
C ALA A 555 58.21 2.41 5.52
N LEU A 556 59.47 1.96 5.59
CA LEU A 556 60.60 2.82 5.99
C LEU A 556 60.81 4.02 5.06
N ALA A 557 60.64 3.81 3.75
CA ALA A 557 60.76 4.88 2.76
C ALA A 557 59.59 5.87 2.90
N ASN A 558 58.35 5.36 3.02
CA ASN A 558 57.16 6.20 3.20
C ASN A 558 57.22 7.01 4.51
N ILE A 559 57.66 6.39 5.61
CA ILE A 559 57.88 7.04 6.91
C ILE A 559 58.93 8.15 6.79
N SER A 560 60.05 7.87 6.11
CA SER A 560 61.10 8.88 5.90
C SER A 560 60.59 10.07 5.08
N ALA A 561 59.77 9.82 4.06
CA ALA A 561 59.12 10.86 3.27
C ALA A 561 58.16 11.70 4.13
N LEU A 562 57.32 11.07 4.96
CA LEU A 562 56.45 11.75 5.92
C LEU A 562 57.23 12.62 6.92
N GLN A 563 58.28 12.08 7.53
CA GLN A 563 59.13 12.78 8.49
C GLN A 563 59.87 13.96 7.85
N SER A 564 60.28 13.85 6.58
CA SER A 564 60.91 14.96 5.85
C SER A 564 59.97 16.16 5.66
N ARG A 565 58.66 15.94 5.68
CA ARG A 565 57.61 16.97 5.68
C ARG A 565 57.31 17.55 7.06
N GLY A 566 57.96 17.03 8.12
CA GLY A 566 57.76 17.45 9.50
C GLY A 566 56.62 16.72 10.23
N VAL A 567 56.12 15.61 9.67
CA VAL A 567 55.13 14.75 10.32
C VAL A 567 55.82 13.89 11.38
N THR A 568 55.25 13.84 12.57
CA THR A 568 55.68 12.92 13.63
C THR A 568 55.02 11.57 13.39
N VAL A 569 55.84 10.55 13.08
CA VAL A 569 55.34 9.19 12.84
C VAL A 569 55.76 8.27 13.99
N GLU A 570 54.79 7.71 14.69
CA GLU A 570 54.99 6.78 15.80
C GLU A 570 54.80 5.33 15.31
N PHE A 571 55.88 4.54 15.30
CA PHE A 571 55.88 3.14 14.84
C PHE A 571 56.92 2.32 15.63
N HIS A 572 56.84 0.99 15.55
CA HIS A 572 57.92 0.10 16.01
C HIS A 572 58.61 -0.56 14.82
N TYR A 573 59.92 -0.80 14.91
CA TYR A 573 60.65 -1.48 13.83
C TYR A 573 60.22 -2.95 13.67
N ASP A 574 59.68 -3.58 14.71
CA ASP A 574 59.14 -4.96 14.63
C ASP A 574 57.92 -5.08 13.73
N ASP A 575 57.21 -3.96 13.52
CA ASP A 575 56.00 -3.88 12.73
C ASP A 575 56.34 -3.93 11.23
N ILE A 576 57.59 -3.67 10.85
CA ILE A 576 58.04 -3.58 9.45
C ILE A 576 58.66 -4.89 8.98
N SER A 577 58.02 -5.53 8.00
CA SER A 577 58.54 -6.71 7.31
C SER A 577 59.89 -6.42 6.67
N GLY A 578 60.88 -7.29 6.91
CA GLY A 578 62.22 -7.17 6.35
C GLY A 578 63.12 -6.11 7.02
N ALA A 579 62.66 -5.42 8.08
CA ALA A 579 63.51 -4.48 8.82
C ALA A 579 64.58 -5.23 9.62
N VAL A 580 65.86 -5.02 9.27
CA VAL A 580 67.00 -5.69 9.93
C VAL A 580 67.84 -4.67 10.74
N PRO A 581 68.07 -4.91 12.04
CA PRO A 581 68.92 -4.06 12.86
C PRO A 581 70.40 -4.19 12.48
N LYS A 582 71.15 -3.09 12.54
CA LYS A 582 72.59 -3.09 12.24
C LYS A 582 73.44 -3.91 13.22
N LYS A 583 72.94 -4.20 14.41
CA LYS A 583 73.66 -4.93 15.46
C LYS A 583 72.69 -5.84 16.22
N THR A 584 73.14 -7.05 16.50
CA THR A 584 72.51 -7.94 17.48
C THR A 584 72.63 -7.33 18.87
N ALA A 585 71.56 -7.33 19.65
CA ALA A 585 71.52 -6.72 20.97
C ALA A 585 70.46 -7.36 21.88
N LEU A 586 70.78 -7.51 23.17
CA LEU A 586 69.80 -7.82 24.21
C LEU A 586 69.31 -6.51 24.84
N LEU A 587 68.00 -6.37 25.00
CA LEU A 587 67.36 -5.18 25.57
C LEU A 587 66.87 -5.43 27.02
N PRO A 588 66.61 -4.37 27.81
CA PRO A 588 66.03 -4.52 29.13
C PRO A 588 64.66 -5.21 29.08
N ASN A 589 64.42 -6.13 30.01
CA ASN A 589 63.14 -6.80 30.17
C ASN A 589 62.07 -5.86 30.76
N PHE A 590 60.80 -6.10 30.43
CA PHE A 590 59.66 -5.32 30.94
C PHE A 590 58.45 -6.23 31.28
N PRO A 591 57.78 -6.04 32.44
CA PRO A 591 58.14 -5.12 33.52
C PRO A 591 59.44 -5.56 34.22
N ASN A 592 60.13 -4.60 34.85
CA ASN A 592 61.29 -4.86 35.73
C ASN A 592 61.29 -3.80 36.86
N PRO A 593 60.98 -4.16 38.12
CA PRO A 593 60.77 -5.52 38.62
C PRO A 593 59.50 -6.17 38.08
N PHE A 594 59.54 -7.49 37.86
CA PHE A 594 58.39 -8.28 37.39
C PHE A 594 57.79 -9.10 38.54
N ASP A 595 56.46 -9.11 38.62
CA ASP A 595 55.68 -9.93 39.55
C ASP A 595 55.05 -11.12 38.81
N TYR A 596 55.50 -12.33 39.20
CA TYR A 596 55.06 -13.58 38.57
C TYR A 596 53.63 -14.00 38.96
N GLU A 597 53.02 -13.39 39.98
CA GLU A 597 51.64 -13.68 40.37
C GLU A 597 50.65 -13.04 39.39
N ILE A 598 51.04 -11.93 38.76
CA ILE A 598 50.17 -11.14 37.89
C ILE A 598 50.51 -11.20 36.39
N GLY A 599 51.58 -11.89 35.95
CA GLY A 599 51.85 -11.99 34.51
C GLY A 599 53.14 -12.71 34.07
N THR A 600 53.76 -12.20 33.00
CA THR A 600 55.07 -12.59 32.45
C THR A 600 55.94 -11.35 32.24
N THR A 601 57.27 -11.52 32.13
CA THR A 601 58.20 -10.46 31.68
C THR A 601 58.61 -10.72 30.24
N SER A 602 58.60 -9.68 29.39
CA SER A 602 59.17 -9.74 28.04
C SER A 602 60.67 -9.50 28.10
N ILE A 603 61.43 -10.23 27.29
CA ILE A 603 62.88 -10.10 27.13
C ILE A 603 63.14 -9.76 25.65
N PRO A 604 63.13 -8.46 25.30
CA PRO A 604 63.26 -8.04 23.91
C PRO A 604 64.71 -8.10 23.42
N TYR A 605 64.89 -8.36 22.12
CA TYR A 605 66.21 -8.45 21.50
C TYR A 605 66.18 -8.05 20.02
N HIS A 606 67.36 -7.87 19.43
CA HIS A 606 67.59 -7.58 18.02
C HIS A 606 68.54 -8.64 17.44
N LEU A 607 68.32 -9.08 16.20
CA LEU A 607 69.22 -9.95 15.46
C LEU A 607 69.68 -9.26 14.17
N SER A 608 70.99 -9.04 14.04
CA SER A 608 71.55 -8.47 12.79
C SER A 608 71.76 -9.49 11.67
N ASN A 609 71.71 -10.78 11.98
CA ASN A 609 71.79 -11.91 11.06
C ASN A 609 70.91 -13.05 11.59
N ASP A 610 70.50 -13.97 10.72
CA ASP A 610 69.80 -15.19 11.10
C ASP A 610 70.65 -15.99 12.11
N ALA A 611 70.03 -16.47 13.18
CA ALA A 611 70.74 -17.17 14.26
C ALA A 611 69.81 -18.11 15.03
N GLU A 612 70.37 -19.19 15.59
CA GLU A 612 69.71 -19.91 16.68
C GLU A 612 69.71 -19.05 17.93
N VAL A 613 68.54 -18.85 18.54
CA VAL A 613 68.36 -17.97 19.69
C VAL A 613 68.02 -18.76 20.95
N ILE A 614 68.84 -18.59 21.98
CA ILE A 614 68.61 -19.18 23.30
C ILE A 614 68.68 -18.07 24.34
N ILE A 615 67.66 -17.99 25.20
CA ILE A 615 67.70 -17.16 26.40
C ILE A 615 67.90 -18.07 27.62
N THR A 616 69.04 -17.94 28.28
CA THR A 616 69.32 -18.69 29.52
C THR A 616 69.19 -17.78 30.72
N ILE A 617 68.39 -18.22 31.69
CA ILE A 617 68.11 -17.52 32.93
C ILE A 617 68.92 -18.18 34.05
N PHE A 618 69.58 -17.36 34.86
CA PHE A 618 70.47 -17.77 35.94
C PHE A 618 70.07 -17.11 37.26
N ASP A 619 70.33 -17.80 38.37
CA ASP A 619 70.28 -17.21 39.71
C ASP A 619 71.57 -16.41 40.02
N THR A 620 71.65 -15.84 41.23
CA THR A 620 72.82 -15.06 41.68
C THR A 620 74.10 -15.88 41.86
N THR A 621 74.02 -17.20 41.90
CA THR A 621 75.17 -18.11 42.00
C THR A 621 75.68 -18.56 40.64
N GLY A 622 74.95 -18.23 39.56
CA GLY A 622 75.26 -18.64 38.19
C GLY A 622 74.68 -20.00 37.79
N MET A 623 73.81 -20.59 38.61
CA MET A 623 73.11 -21.83 38.24
C MET A 623 71.97 -21.53 37.25
N VAL A 624 71.81 -22.40 36.25
CA VAL A 624 70.74 -22.27 35.25
C VAL A 624 69.39 -22.57 35.89
N VAL A 625 68.49 -21.59 35.81
CA VAL A 625 67.11 -21.66 36.29
C VAL A 625 66.19 -22.17 35.19
N ARG A 626 66.29 -21.58 33.98
CA ARG A 626 65.50 -21.97 32.81
C ARG A 626 66.23 -21.61 31.52
N ARG A 627 66.04 -22.42 30.48
CA ARG A 627 66.41 -22.09 29.10
C ARG A 627 65.14 -21.92 28.27
N LEU A 628 65.10 -20.85 27.49
CA LEU A 628 64.08 -20.59 26.49
C LEU A 628 64.74 -20.79 25.14
N GLU A 629 64.49 -21.95 24.54
CA GLU A 629 64.97 -22.28 23.19
C GLU A 629 63.96 -21.67 22.21
N LEU A 630 64.36 -20.58 21.54
CA LEU A 630 63.54 -19.89 20.55
C LEU A 630 63.85 -20.38 19.14
N GLU A 631 64.62 -21.46 19.02
CA GLU A 631 65.04 -22.09 17.77
C GLU A 631 65.74 -21.11 16.81
N HIS A 632 65.72 -21.42 15.52
CA HIS A 632 66.27 -20.56 14.48
C HIS A 632 65.36 -19.36 14.23
N GLN A 633 65.92 -18.16 14.34
CA GLN A 633 65.24 -16.89 14.16
C GLN A 633 65.93 -16.10 13.05
N THR A 634 65.13 -15.47 12.18
CA THR A 634 65.65 -14.63 11.10
C THR A 634 66.13 -13.28 11.62
N ALA A 635 66.99 -12.60 10.85
CA ALA A 635 67.45 -11.26 11.15
C ALA A 635 66.24 -10.31 11.29
N GLY A 636 66.20 -9.53 12.37
CA GLY A 636 65.06 -8.66 12.65
C GLY A 636 65.01 -8.12 14.07
N TYR A 637 64.01 -7.29 14.29
CA TYR A 637 63.66 -6.76 15.61
C TYR A 637 62.69 -7.75 16.31
N TYR A 638 62.90 -7.98 17.61
CA TYR A 638 62.09 -8.86 18.47
C TYR A 638 61.70 -8.13 19.75
N THR A 639 61.00 -6.99 19.62
CA THR A 639 60.68 -6.10 20.75
C THR A 639 59.19 -5.99 21.09
N ASN A 640 58.31 -6.30 20.14
CA ASN A 640 56.86 -6.28 20.32
C ASN A 640 56.34 -7.56 20.98
N ARG A 641 55.06 -7.54 21.35
CA ARG A 641 54.45 -8.60 22.16
C ARG A 641 54.46 -9.99 21.51
N ASN A 642 54.48 -10.04 20.18
CA ASN A 642 54.33 -11.28 19.44
C ASN A 642 55.70 -11.88 19.04
N ARG A 643 56.78 -11.11 19.17
CA ARG A 643 58.13 -11.53 18.76
C ARG A 643 59.12 -11.61 19.92
N ALA A 644 58.96 -10.79 20.96
CA ALA A 644 59.85 -10.86 22.11
C ALA A 644 59.80 -12.23 22.81
N ALA A 645 60.87 -12.57 23.51
CA ALA A 645 60.87 -13.76 24.35
C ALA A 645 60.14 -13.51 25.67
N TYR A 646 59.57 -14.54 26.28
CA TYR A 646 58.79 -14.41 27.51
C TYR A 646 59.23 -15.37 28.60
N TRP A 647 59.21 -14.88 29.84
CA TRP A 647 59.39 -15.71 31.01
C TRP A 647 58.30 -15.50 32.06
N ASP A 648 57.83 -16.60 32.62
CA ASP A 648 56.73 -16.73 33.58
C ASP A 648 57.21 -16.84 35.04
N GLY A 649 58.51 -16.72 35.29
CA GLY A 649 59.10 -16.88 36.61
C GLY A 649 59.19 -18.33 37.08
N ARG A 650 59.14 -19.32 36.18
CA ARG A 650 59.30 -20.74 36.52
C ARG A 650 60.66 -21.31 36.10
N ASN A 651 61.16 -22.28 36.85
CA ASN A 651 62.35 -23.06 36.52
C ASN A 651 62.05 -24.15 35.46
N ALA A 652 63.05 -24.96 35.10
CA ALA A 652 62.92 -26.06 34.16
C ALA A 652 61.92 -27.15 34.58
N GLN A 653 61.65 -27.30 35.88
CA GLN A 653 60.67 -28.24 36.44
C GLN A 653 59.25 -27.64 36.50
N GLY A 654 59.07 -26.39 36.08
CA GLY A 654 57.79 -25.68 36.13
C GLY A 654 57.47 -25.08 37.50
N GLU A 655 58.40 -25.08 38.45
CA GLU A 655 58.21 -24.52 39.79
C GLU A 655 58.51 -23.02 39.79
N ARG A 656 57.77 -22.25 40.60
CA ARG A 656 58.01 -20.81 40.72
C ARG A 656 59.33 -20.55 41.45
N VAL A 657 60.09 -19.59 40.95
CA VAL A 657 61.36 -19.18 41.57
C VAL A 657 61.11 -18.15 42.68
N ALA A 658 62.03 -18.04 43.64
CA ALA A 658 61.90 -17.07 44.73
C ALA A 658 62.06 -15.63 44.24
N SER A 659 61.48 -14.65 44.95
CA SER A 659 61.77 -13.23 44.72
C SER A 659 63.25 -12.94 44.90
N GLY A 660 63.83 -12.12 44.02
CA GLY A 660 65.26 -11.88 44.04
C GLY A 660 65.81 -11.39 42.71
N ILE A 661 67.14 -11.28 42.66
CA ILE A 661 67.87 -10.88 41.46
C ILE A 661 68.14 -12.13 40.62
N TYR A 662 67.87 -12.02 39.32
CA TYR A 662 68.21 -13.03 38.33
C TYR A 662 68.94 -12.38 37.15
N PHE A 663 69.65 -13.19 36.39
CA PHE A 663 70.34 -12.77 35.18
C PHE A 663 69.77 -13.52 33.99
N TYR A 664 69.60 -12.84 32.86
CA TYR A 664 69.21 -13.47 31.61
C TYR A 664 70.26 -13.17 30.54
N THR A 665 70.67 -14.21 29.83
CA THR A 665 71.70 -14.14 28.79
C THR A 665 71.09 -14.56 27.46
N LEU A 666 71.18 -13.68 26.48
CA LEU A 666 70.89 -13.98 25.08
C LEU A 666 72.14 -14.62 24.46
N THR A 667 71.97 -15.76 23.82
CA THR A 667 72.94 -16.38 22.92
C THR A 667 72.33 -16.44 21.53
N ALA A 668 72.98 -15.82 20.55
CA ALA A 668 72.55 -15.77 19.16
C ALA A 668 73.76 -15.90 18.23
N GLY A 669 74.05 -17.13 17.76
CA GLY A 669 75.33 -17.43 17.10
C GLY A 669 76.52 -17.12 18.03
N ASP A 670 77.50 -16.35 17.54
CA ASP A 670 78.66 -15.91 18.32
C ASP A 670 78.35 -14.74 19.30
N PHE A 671 77.15 -14.16 19.22
CA PHE A 671 76.76 -13.05 20.10
C PHE A 671 76.28 -13.58 21.45
N THR A 672 76.88 -13.07 22.54
CA THR A 672 76.37 -13.28 23.90
C THR A 672 76.26 -11.96 24.65
N SER A 673 75.16 -11.77 25.38
CA SER A 673 74.96 -10.59 26.24
C SER A 673 74.10 -10.96 27.43
N THR A 674 74.49 -10.50 28.62
CA THR A 674 73.78 -10.75 29.87
C THR A 674 73.19 -9.45 30.43
N ARG A 675 71.99 -9.53 30.99
CA ARG A 675 71.34 -8.44 31.73
C ARG A 675 70.75 -8.95 33.04
N LYS A 676 70.46 -8.01 33.94
CA LYS A 676 69.87 -8.26 35.26
C LYS A 676 68.36 -8.00 35.24
N MET A 677 67.58 -8.86 35.88
CA MET A 677 66.15 -8.64 36.19
C MET A 677 65.89 -8.80 37.69
N LEU A 678 64.88 -8.10 38.19
CA LEU A 678 64.40 -8.25 39.56
C LEU A 678 63.01 -8.90 39.55
N ILE A 679 62.86 -9.96 40.34
CA ILE A 679 61.57 -10.61 40.59
C ILE A 679 61.05 -10.20 41.95
N ARG A 680 59.79 -9.80 42.01
CA ARG A 680 59.07 -9.54 43.26
C ARG A 680 57.87 -10.47 43.36
N LYS A 681 57.51 -10.77 44.59
CA LYS A 681 56.22 -11.36 44.95
C LYS A 681 55.30 -10.23 45.35
#